data_AF-A0A7R9VRQ9-F1
#
_entry.id   AF-A0A7R9VRQ9-F1
#
_cell.length_a   1.000
_cell.length_b   1.000
_cell.length_c   1.000
_cell.angle_alpha   90.00
_cell.angle_beta   90.00
_cell.angle_gamma   90.00
#
_symmetry.space_group_name_H-M   'P 1'
#
loop_
_entity.id
_entity.type
_entity.pdbx_description
1 polymer ?
#
loop_
_entity_poly.entity_id
_entity_poly.type
_entity_poly.pdbx_seq_one_letter_code
_entity_poly.pdbx_strand_id
1 'polypeptide(L)'
;MELPFYFLDAQASGPLPVWNRVALGKPGGWRGDSHLFDGQGYDAVDANVTGGWYDLDGHVKSTLTIAFTTHTLGLSGLIFEVGFRDAGHWDSVVQQVQLGARYLLAAHVRASDDPAANALVAQVGDVDTDAAYWGRPEEQQERGVENTPAYRPAWVADAVFPGGDVAGAASAALAAAVLVSRRPGLHQDLALANEAYRHAVQLLRYAVEYPRVWRPPEGRVRYNTTSVHDHIALAHALVCMADYTQPSICNVAANRWQAGYLEYGRTPAPLNQARVRLQVDAQNVLPWASVAMLFSGISKTPASGDFDWQYNQHIASVLDAWRDTNDLCSDVSIPPCQTPTSGFAYFGVDTRANVAVNGKNAAAQLLAAMHAQLLETAARLERPGTVELTRPRELRCWAHGQLRHITGDNPMGVSFLVGYGDAYPRSPRQRSAACPADRSLPCLPPNGTQPNPNTLSGALVGGYLLGSNEFTWSDLRSNVIGNTAGIADSASVPGMAAALVQLAASLPEYCPMADYCAGLCYPDSPAPPPPSPPPPPPNVDVCIVDGSLDACRVMELPFYFLDAQASGPLPVWNRVALGKPGGWRGDSHLFDGQGYDAVDANVTGGWYDLDGHVKSTLTIAFTTHTLGLSGLIFEVGFRDAGHWDSVVQQVQLGARYLLAAHVRASDDPAANALVAQVGDVDTDAAYWGRPEEQQERGVENTPAYRPAWVADAVFPGGDVAGAASAALAAAVLVSRRPGLHQDLALANEAYRHAVQLLRYAVEYPRVWRPPEGRVRYNTTSVHDHIALAHALVCMADYTQPSICNVAANRWQAGYLEYGRTPAPLNQARVRLQVDAQNVLPWASVAMLFSGISKTPASGDFDWQYNQHIASVLDAWRDTNDLCSDVSIPPCQTPTSGFAYFGVDTRANVAVNGKNAAAQLLAAMHAQLLETAARLERPGTVELTRPRELRCWAHGQLRHITGDNPMGVSFLVGYGDAYPRSPRQRSAACPADRSLPCLPPNGTQPNPNTLSGALVGGYLLGSNEFTWSDLRSNVIGNTAGIADSASVPGMAAALVQLAASLPEYCPMADYCAGLCYPDSPAPPPPSPPPP
;
A
#
# COMPACT_ATOMS: atom_id res chain seq x y z
N MET A 1 -17.55 11.84 -2.40
CA MET A 1 -17.50 10.40 -2.11
C MET A 1 -18.51 9.99 -1.04
N GLU A 2 -18.68 10.76 0.03
CA GLU A 2 -19.58 10.42 1.15
C GLU A 2 -21.08 10.29 0.78
N LEU A 3 -21.60 11.20 -0.07
CA LEU A 3 -23.04 11.35 -0.32
C LEU A 3 -23.76 10.05 -0.73
N PRO A 4 -23.33 9.27 -1.75
CA PRO A 4 -24.07 8.08 -2.17
C PRO A 4 -24.25 7.04 -1.06
N PHE A 5 -23.36 7.01 -0.07
CA PHE A 5 -23.56 6.13 1.07
C PHE A 5 -24.75 6.59 1.93
N TYR A 6 -25.10 7.88 2.03
CA TYR A 6 -26.33 8.31 2.72
C TYR A 6 -27.57 7.80 2.00
N PHE A 7 -27.53 7.72 0.68
CA PHE A 7 -28.62 7.16 -0.11
C PHE A 7 -28.75 5.65 0.13
N LEU A 8 -27.64 4.91 0.17
CA LEU A 8 -27.68 3.49 0.55
C LEU A 8 -28.23 3.30 1.97
N ASP A 9 -27.82 4.13 2.94
CA ASP A 9 -28.40 4.13 4.29
C ASP A 9 -29.91 4.41 4.26
N ALA A 10 -30.34 5.36 3.41
CA ALA A 10 -31.73 5.73 3.22
C ALA A 10 -32.56 4.73 2.43
N GLN A 11 -31.95 3.70 1.85
CA GLN A 11 -32.64 2.57 1.21
C GLN A 11 -32.57 1.30 2.04
N ALA A 12 -31.81 1.29 3.15
CA ALA A 12 -31.73 0.12 4.03
C ALA A 12 -33.13 -0.24 4.57
N SER A 13 -33.41 -1.54 4.61
CA SER A 13 -34.64 -2.14 5.15
C SER A 13 -34.34 -3.06 6.32
N GLY A 14 -35.37 -3.54 7.01
CA GLY A 14 -35.23 -4.34 8.23
C GLY A 14 -34.81 -3.48 9.42
N PRO A 15 -34.22 -4.11 10.46
CA PRO A 15 -33.56 -3.38 11.54
C PRO A 15 -32.39 -2.56 10.99
N LEU A 16 -32.40 -1.25 11.21
CA LEU A 16 -31.35 -0.38 10.72
C LEU A 16 -30.07 -0.57 11.55
N PRO A 17 -28.90 -0.73 10.91
CA PRO A 17 -27.63 -0.81 11.63
C PRO A 17 -27.35 0.44 12.46
N VAL A 18 -26.64 0.29 13.59
CA VAL A 18 -26.30 1.41 14.50
C VAL A 18 -25.48 2.52 13.82
N TRP A 19 -24.74 2.16 12.77
CA TRP A 19 -23.95 3.07 11.95
C TRP A 19 -24.75 3.78 10.85
N ASN A 20 -26.01 3.40 10.60
CA ASN A 20 -26.86 4.04 9.59
C ASN A 20 -27.05 5.53 9.93
N ARG A 21 -26.65 6.41 9.01
CA ARG A 21 -26.59 7.86 9.24
C ARG A 21 -27.94 8.55 9.19
N VAL A 22 -28.95 7.94 8.58
CA VAL A 22 -30.29 8.53 8.45
C VAL A 22 -31.31 7.89 9.39
N ALA A 23 -30.88 6.98 10.26
CA ALA A 23 -31.73 6.35 11.26
C ALA A 23 -32.26 7.35 12.30
N LEU A 24 -33.50 7.15 12.75
CA LEU A 24 -34.13 7.92 13.81
C LEU A 24 -33.27 7.92 15.08
N GLY A 25 -33.14 9.09 15.70
CA GLY A 25 -32.26 9.30 16.86
C GLY A 25 -30.85 9.77 16.51
N LYS A 26 -30.45 9.75 15.22
CA LYS A 26 -29.27 10.46 14.73
C LYS A 26 -29.62 11.92 14.38
N PRO A 27 -28.64 12.86 14.40
CA PRO A 27 -28.87 14.23 13.93
C PRO A 27 -29.39 14.24 12.49
N GLY A 28 -30.59 14.82 12.28
CA GLY A 28 -31.22 14.84 10.96
C GLY A 28 -31.78 13.50 10.46
N GLY A 29 -31.82 12.47 11.32
CA GLY A 29 -32.34 11.15 10.98
C GLY A 29 -33.87 11.11 10.82
N TRP A 30 -34.34 10.37 9.82
CA TRP A 30 -35.75 10.34 9.41
C TRP A 30 -36.26 8.95 8.98
N ARG A 31 -35.37 7.95 8.89
CA ARG A 31 -35.69 6.53 8.61
C ARG A 31 -35.76 5.72 9.89
N GLY A 32 -36.66 4.75 9.97
CA GLY A 32 -36.72 3.77 11.05
C GLY A 32 -36.64 2.34 10.53
N ASP A 33 -36.72 1.40 11.46
CA ASP A 33 -36.84 -0.02 11.15
C ASP A 33 -38.11 -0.29 10.34
N SER A 34 -37.99 -1.04 9.25
CA SER A 34 -39.09 -1.25 8.30
C SER A 34 -39.10 -2.66 7.73
N HIS A 35 -40.27 -3.15 7.33
CA HIS A 35 -40.43 -4.50 6.75
C HIS A 35 -39.81 -5.61 7.59
N LEU A 36 -40.19 -5.64 8.88
CA LEU A 36 -39.65 -6.55 9.90
C LEU A 36 -40.21 -7.98 9.79
N PHE A 37 -41.18 -8.20 8.91
CA PHE A 37 -41.81 -9.48 8.63
C PHE A 37 -41.58 -9.94 7.17
N ASP A 38 -40.64 -9.32 6.44
CA ASP A 38 -40.26 -9.80 5.10
C ASP A 38 -39.85 -11.29 5.15
N GLY A 39 -40.53 -12.11 4.35
CA GLY A 39 -40.41 -13.56 4.36
C GLY A 39 -41.37 -14.31 5.29
N GLN A 40 -42.32 -13.60 5.92
CA GLN A 40 -43.41 -14.15 6.74
C GLN A 40 -44.78 -13.64 6.23
N GLY A 41 -45.84 -14.43 6.36
CA GLY A 41 -47.20 -14.05 5.91
C GLY A 41 -47.75 -14.90 4.76
N TYR A 42 -48.67 -14.32 3.97
CA TYR A 42 -49.28 -14.99 2.81
C TYR A 42 -48.26 -15.07 1.65
N ASP A 43 -48.10 -16.24 1.02
CA ASP A 43 -47.06 -16.55 0.01
C ASP A 43 -45.61 -16.30 0.48
N ALA A 44 -45.37 -16.54 1.77
CA ALA A 44 -44.07 -16.39 2.40
C ALA A 44 -43.19 -17.64 2.29
N VAL A 45 -41.89 -17.47 2.49
CA VAL A 45 -40.87 -18.53 2.46
C VAL A 45 -40.53 -19.08 3.85
N ASP A 46 -41.25 -18.64 4.88
CA ASP A 46 -41.02 -18.95 6.30
C ASP A 46 -39.55 -18.79 6.74
N ALA A 47 -38.90 -17.75 6.21
CA ALA A 47 -37.51 -17.40 6.51
C ALA A 47 -37.40 -15.90 6.81
N ASN A 48 -36.47 -15.53 7.69
CA ASN A 48 -36.20 -14.13 7.97
C ASN A 48 -35.34 -13.52 6.85
N VAL A 49 -35.99 -12.88 5.86
CA VAL A 49 -35.31 -12.14 4.78
C VAL A 49 -35.47 -10.62 4.95
N THR A 50 -35.47 -10.18 6.20
CA THR A 50 -35.34 -8.76 6.55
C THR A 50 -33.91 -8.27 6.28
N GLY A 51 -33.71 -6.95 6.23
CA GLY A 51 -32.41 -6.39 5.84
C GLY A 51 -32.27 -6.17 4.34
N GLY A 52 -31.06 -5.76 3.92
CA GLY A 52 -30.79 -5.38 2.52
C GLY A 52 -31.28 -3.98 2.20
N TRP A 53 -31.53 -3.72 0.92
CA TRP A 53 -31.98 -2.41 0.44
C TRP A 53 -33.25 -2.52 -0.40
N TYR A 54 -34.10 -1.50 -0.30
CA TYR A 54 -35.10 -1.18 -1.30
C TYR A 54 -34.43 -0.63 -2.56
N ASP A 55 -35.15 -0.70 -3.68
CA ASP A 55 -34.66 -0.16 -4.93
C ASP A 55 -35.67 0.75 -5.64
N LEU A 56 -35.13 1.74 -6.35
CA LEU A 56 -35.86 2.87 -6.95
C LEU A 56 -36.70 3.67 -5.93
N ASP A 57 -37.89 4.12 -6.33
CA ASP A 57 -38.84 4.89 -5.53
C ASP A 57 -39.77 4.02 -4.66
N GLY A 58 -39.63 2.69 -4.70
CA GLY A 58 -40.56 1.73 -4.08
C GLY A 58 -39.94 0.93 -2.93
N HIS A 59 -40.70 -0.04 -2.42
CA HIS A 59 -40.28 -0.90 -1.31
C HIS A 59 -39.99 -2.35 -1.70
N VAL A 60 -39.87 -2.62 -3.01
CA VAL A 60 -39.51 -3.93 -3.53
C VAL A 60 -38.00 -4.12 -3.38
N LYS A 61 -37.59 -5.31 -2.94
CA LYS A 61 -36.18 -5.73 -2.88
C LYS A 61 -35.92 -6.74 -3.98
N SER A 62 -34.90 -6.50 -4.79
CA SER A 62 -34.47 -7.43 -5.84
C SER A 62 -33.05 -7.92 -5.56
N THR A 63 -32.87 -9.23 -5.59
CA THR A 63 -31.56 -9.85 -5.40
C THR A 63 -30.58 -9.44 -6.49
N LEU A 64 -31.04 -9.19 -7.72
CA LEU A 64 -30.20 -8.67 -8.81
C LEU A 64 -29.60 -7.29 -8.47
N THR A 65 -30.42 -6.33 -8.03
CA THR A 65 -29.93 -4.97 -7.72
C THR A 65 -29.10 -4.93 -6.44
N ILE A 66 -29.45 -5.74 -5.45
CA ILE A 66 -28.66 -5.86 -4.21
C ILE A 66 -27.31 -6.51 -4.51
N ALA A 67 -27.30 -7.58 -5.30
CA ALA A 67 -26.07 -8.23 -5.73
C ALA A 67 -25.20 -7.30 -6.57
N PHE A 68 -25.80 -6.59 -7.54
CA PHE A 68 -25.08 -5.63 -8.37
C PHE A 68 -24.42 -4.53 -7.55
N THR A 69 -25.18 -3.94 -6.62
CA THR A 69 -24.66 -2.92 -5.70
C THR A 69 -23.51 -3.47 -4.87
N THR A 70 -23.67 -4.67 -4.30
CA THR A 70 -22.68 -5.31 -3.43
C THR A 70 -21.39 -5.64 -4.17
N HIS A 71 -21.46 -6.29 -5.35
CA HIS A 71 -20.25 -6.63 -6.09
C HIS A 71 -19.58 -5.41 -6.72
N THR A 72 -20.35 -4.37 -7.09
CA THR A 72 -19.80 -3.13 -7.65
C THR A 72 -19.02 -2.35 -6.60
N LEU A 73 -19.59 -2.19 -5.39
CA LEU A 73 -18.89 -1.61 -4.25
C LEU A 73 -17.69 -2.46 -3.84
N GLY A 74 -17.83 -3.78 -3.81
CA GLY A 74 -16.74 -4.69 -3.47
C GLY A 74 -15.57 -4.64 -4.47
N LEU A 75 -15.86 -4.77 -5.76
CA LEU A 75 -14.84 -4.75 -6.81
C LEU A 75 -14.18 -3.37 -6.96
N SER A 76 -14.95 -2.27 -6.85
CA SER A 76 -14.36 -0.92 -6.80
C SER A 76 -13.55 -0.69 -5.54
N GLY A 77 -13.98 -1.22 -4.39
CA GLY A 77 -13.20 -1.23 -3.16
C GLY A 77 -11.86 -1.93 -3.32
N LEU A 78 -11.82 -3.07 -4.04
CA LEU A 78 -10.57 -3.80 -4.28
C LEU A 78 -9.63 -3.08 -5.25
N ILE A 79 -10.16 -2.49 -6.33
CA ILE A 79 -9.34 -1.82 -7.36
C ILE A 79 -8.88 -0.43 -6.91
N PHE A 80 -9.73 0.29 -6.17
CA PHE A 80 -9.48 1.67 -5.71
C PHE A 80 -9.39 1.76 -4.18
N GLU A 81 -8.81 0.72 -3.54
CA GLU A 81 -8.68 0.63 -2.09
C GLU A 81 -7.99 1.87 -1.51
N VAL A 82 -6.91 2.32 -2.17
CA VAL A 82 -6.16 3.53 -1.80
C VAL A 82 -7.08 4.75 -1.84
N GLY A 83 -7.80 4.97 -2.94
CA GLY A 83 -8.73 6.09 -3.08
C GLY A 83 -9.83 6.11 -2.00
N PHE A 84 -10.36 4.96 -1.60
CA PHE A 84 -11.34 4.88 -0.51
C PHE A 84 -10.73 5.14 0.87
N ARG A 85 -9.50 4.65 1.12
CA ARG A 85 -8.78 4.87 2.38
C ARG A 85 -8.36 6.32 2.55
N ASP A 86 -7.82 6.94 1.51
CA ASP A 86 -7.40 8.35 1.51
C ASP A 86 -8.58 9.29 1.74
N ALA A 87 -9.76 8.92 1.24
CA ALA A 87 -10.99 9.66 1.47
C ALA A 87 -11.68 9.33 2.80
N GLY A 88 -11.13 8.43 3.63
CA GLY A 88 -11.72 8.05 4.92
C GLY A 88 -13.02 7.26 4.81
N HIS A 89 -13.27 6.59 3.67
CA HIS A 89 -14.53 5.90 3.38
C HIS A 89 -14.38 4.40 3.11
N TRP A 90 -13.19 3.83 3.34
CA TRP A 90 -12.98 2.38 3.32
C TRP A 90 -14.01 1.65 4.20
N ASP A 91 -14.18 2.11 5.45
CA ASP A 91 -15.11 1.51 6.40
C ASP A 91 -16.56 1.59 5.91
N SER A 92 -16.95 2.67 5.24
CA SER A 92 -18.27 2.79 4.61
C SER A 92 -18.46 1.75 3.51
N VAL A 93 -17.46 1.50 2.67
CA VAL A 93 -17.51 0.44 1.65
C VAL A 93 -17.67 -0.93 2.31
N VAL A 94 -16.83 -1.25 3.30
CA VAL A 94 -16.89 -2.55 3.98
C VAL A 94 -18.25 -2.76 4.63
N GLN A 95 -18.77 -1.78 5.38
CA GLN A 95 -20.07 -1.87 6.05
C GLN A 95 -21.23 -2.09 5.07
N GLN A 96 -21.26 -1.36 3.94
CA GLN A 96 -22.30 -1.54 2.92
C GLN A 96 -22.20 -2.91 2.24
N VAL A 97 -20.98 -3.33 1.85
CA VAL A 97 -20.76 -4.65 1.24
C VAL A 97 -21.20 -5.76 2.19
N GLN A 98 -20.90 -5.64 3.49
CA GLN A 98 -21.35 -6.59 4.50
C GLN A 98 -22.87 -6.57 4.72
N LEU A 99 -23.52 -5.40 4.65
CA LEU A 99 -24.98 -5.29 4.73
C LEU A 99 -25.64 -6.08 3.59
N GLY A 100 -25.16 -5.90 2.36
CA GLY A 100 -25.62 -6.66 1.19
C GLY A 100 -25.37 -8.16 1.33
N ALA A 101 -24.17 -8.54 1.77
CA ALA A 101 -23.81 -9.95 1.98
C ALA A 101 -24.70 -10.64 3.01
N ARG A 102 -24.99 -9.99 4.14
CA ARG A 102 -25.87 -10.54 5.19
C ARG A 102 -27.29 -10.77 4.67
N TYR A 103 -27.82 -9.86 3.84
CA TYR A 103 -29.10 -10.09 3.16
C TYR A 103 -29.04 -11.28 2.21
N LEU A 104 -28.00 -11.38 1.38
CA LEU A 104 -27.88 -12.47 0.40
C LEU A 104 -27.71 -13.85 1.07
N LEU A 105 -27.03 -13.90 2.22
CA LEU A 105 -26.96 -15.09 3.07
C LEU A 105 -28.35 -15.49 3.59
N ALA A 106 -29.12 -14.52 4.11
CA ALA A 106 -30.49 -14.75 4.57
C ALA A 106 -31.44 -15.16 3.43
N ALA A 107 -31.26 -14.58 2.24
CA ALA A 107 -32.02 -14.90 1.04
C ALA A 107 -31.74 -16.32 0.52
N HIS A 108 -30.60 -16.93 0.86
CA HIS A 108 -30.26 -18.30 0.49
C HIS A 108 -30.96 -19.32 1.42
N VAL A 109 -32.29 -19.29 1.41
CA VAL A 109 -33.19 -19.92 2.41
C VAL A 109 -33.09 -21.46 2.49
N ARG A 110 -32.53 -22.14 1.48
CA ARG A 110 -32.18 -23.57 1.54
C ARG A 110 -30.76 -23.84 1.05
N ALA A 111 -29.77 -23.29 1.75
CA ALA A 111 -28.36 -23.50 1.39
C ALA A 111 -27.96 -24.98 1.44
N SER A 112 -27.40 -25.50 0.34
CA SER A 112 -27.01 -26.91 0.21
C SER A 112 -25.82 -27.09 -0.74
N ASP A 113 -24.98 -28.08 -0.46
CA ASP A 113 -23.93 -28.50 -1.41
C ASP A 113 -24.50 -29.27 -2.61
N ASP A 114 -25.72 -29.79 -2.51
CA ASP A 114 -26.50 -30.32 -3.63
C ASP A 114 -27.19 -29.17 -4.38
N PRO A 115 -26.80 -28.88 -5.64
CA PRO A 115 -27.43 -27.85 -6.45
C PRO A 115 -28.95 -27.93 -6.46
N ALA A 116 -29.54 -29.12 -6.60
CA ALA A 116 -30.99 -29.29 -6.74
C ALA A 116 -31.79 -28.89 -5.49
N ALA A 117 -31.16 -28.89 -4.32
CA ALA A 117 -31.78 -28.54 -3.04
C ALA A 117 -31.75 -27.03 -2.74
N ASN A 118 -30.94 -26.26 -3.49
CA ASN A 118 -30.79 -24.83 -3.24
C ASN A 118 -32.07 -24.05 -3.56
N ALA A 119 -32.36 -23.05 -2.73
CA ALA A 119 -33.44 -22.09 -2.94
C ALA A 119 -32.97 -20.70 -2.52
N LEU A 120 -33.14 -19.74 -3.42
CA LEU A 120 -32.72 -18.36 -3.25
C LEU A 120 -33.91 -17.42 -3.46
N VAL A 121 -34.18 -16.54 -2.52
CA VAL A 121 -35.16 -15.47 -2.71
C VAL A 121 -34.63 -14.50 -3.76
N ALA A 122 -35.36 -14.37 -4.86
CA ALA A 122 -35.00 -13.50 -5.99
C ALA A 122 -35.62 -12.10 -5.88
N GLN A 123 -36.81 -12.02 -5.28
CA GLN A 123 -37.52 -10.75 -5.06
C GLN A 123 -38.37 -10.83 -3.78
N VAL A 124 -38.39 -9.75 -3.01
CA VAL A 124 -39.32 -9.55 -1.89
C VAL A 124 -40.19 -8.33 -2.20
N GLY A 125 -41.49 -8.49 -2.00
CA GLY A 125 -42.49 -7.51 -2.40
C GLY A 125 -43.06 -7.77 -3.79
N ASP A 126 -44.22 -7.17 -4.05
CA ASP A 126 -44.92 -7.24 -5.33
C ASP A 126 -44.95 -5.85 -5.98
N VAL A 127 -44.63 -5.79 -7.28
CA VAL A 127 -44.42 -4.53 -7.98
C VAL A 127 -45.66 -3.66 -8.00
N ASP A 128 -46.86 -4.25 -8.07
CA ASP A 128 -48.10 -3.50 -8.21
C ASP A 128 -48.64 -3.05 -6.85
N THR A 129 -48.66 -3.93 -5.85
CA THR A 129 -49.12 -3.63 -4.48
C THR A 129 -48.17 -2.70 -3.73
N ASP A 130 -46.85 -2.93 -3.82
CA ASP A 130 -45.88 -1.97 -3.30
C ASP A 130 -45.98 -0.65 -4.08
N ALA A 131 -46.25 -0.66 -5.39
CA ALA A 131 -46.44 0.58 -6.14
C ALA A 131 -47.64 1.40 -5.65
N ALA A 132 -48.68 0.77 -5.12
CA ALA A 132 -49.89 1.42 -4.61
C ALA A 132 -49.68 2.14 -3.25
N TYR A 133 -48.68 1.75 -2.46
CA TYR A 133 -48.44 2.32 -1.13
C TYR A 133 -47.53 3.57 -1.16
N TRP A 134 -48.10 4.77 -1.13
CA TRP A 134 -47.30 6.00 -1.04
C TRP A 134 -47.10 6.46 0.42
N GLY A 135 -45.98 6.10 1.02
CA GLY A 135 -45.66 6.48 2.40
C GLY A 135 -44.33 5.91 2.89
N ARG A 136 -44.12 6.00 4.20
CA ARG A 136 -42.95 5.45 4.91
C ARG A 136 -42.94 3.92 4.87
N PRO A 137 -41.83 3.24 4.56
CA PRO A 137 -41.77 1.79 4.65
C PRO A 137 -41.98 1.28 6.09
N GLU A 138 -41.68 2.10 7.09
CA GLU A 138 -41.91 1.83 8.52
C GLU A 138 -43.39 1.78 8.91
N GLU A 139 -44.28 2.30 8.05
CA GLU A 139 -45.73 2.43 8.29
C GLU A 139 -46.55 1.63 7.28
N GLN A 140 -45.89 0.95 6.32
CA GLN A 140 -46.57 0.02 5.44
C GLN A 140 -46.99 -1.20 6.27
N GLN A 141 -48.27 -1.56 6.19
CA GLN A 141 -48.74 -2.79 6.82
C GLN A 141 -48.04 -4.00 6.18
N GLU A 142 -47.88 -5.09 6.93
CA GLU A 142 -47.18 -6.29 6.49
C GLU A 142 -48.05 -7.54 6.72
N ARG A 143 -47.70 -8.65 6.06
CA ARG A 143 -48.42 -9.94 6.16
C ARG A 143 -49.86 -9.89 5.64
N GLY A 144 -50.14 -8.98 4.71
CA GLY A 144 -51.42 -8.92 4.00
C GLY A 144 -51.55 -10.01 2.95
N VAL A 145 -52.79 -10.22 2.49
CA VAL A 145 -53.11 -11.11 1.35
C VAL A 145 -53.02 -10.35 0.03
N GLU A 146 -52.96 -11.08 -1.08
CA GLU A 146 -52.86 -10.55 -2.45
C GLU A 146 -53.83 -9.36 -2.70
N ASN A 147 -53.39 -8.37 -3.48
CA ASN A 147 -54.12 -7.14 -3.80
C ASN A 147 -54.34 -6.16 -2.63
N THR A 148 -53.70 -6.35 -1.47
CA THR A 148 -53.67 -5.36 -0.39
C THR A 148 -52.33 -4.62 -0.35
N PRO A 149 -52.25 -3.35 0.13
CA PRO A 149 -50.97 -2.66 0.33
C PRO A 149 -50.01 -3.37 1.30
N ALA A 150 -50.50 -4.37 2.03
CA ALA A 150 -49.75 -5.19 2.96
C ALA A 150 -49.22 -6.50 2.36
N TYR A 151 -49.57 -6.79 1.10
CA TYR A 151 -49.07 -7.96 0.37
C TYR A 151 -47.61 -7.77 -0.03
N ARG A 152 -46.72 -8.58 0.54
CA ARG A 152 -45.28 -8.54 0.27
C ARG A 152 -44.72 -9.96 0.16
N PRO A 153 -44.98 -10.67 -0.96
CA PRO A 153 -44.54 -12.04 -1.14
C PRO A 153 -43.01 -12.14 -1.27
N ALA A 154 -42.47 -13.34 -1.05
CA ALA A 154 -41.06 -13.65 -1.29
C ALA A 154 -40.95 -14.68 -2.42
N TRP A 155 -40.51 -14.23 -3.59
CA TRP A 155 -40.40 -15.06 -4.79
C TRP A 155 -39.05 -15.77 -4.83
N VAL A 156 -39.08 -17.08 -5.06
CA VAL A 156 -37.90 -17.96 -4.95
C VAL A 156 -37.44 -18.46 -6.33
N ALA A 157 -36.13 -18.56 -6.50
CA ALA A 157 -35.45 -19.33 -7.53
C ALA A 157 -35.02 -20.68 -6.94
N ASP A 158 -35.44 -21.78 -7.56
CA ASP A 158 -35.10 -23.16 -7.16
C ASP A 158 -34.98 -24.08 -8.38
N ALA A 159 -34.86 -25.40 -8.21
CA ALA A 159 -34.73 -26.32 -9.35
C ALA A 159 -35.99 -26.39 -10.25
N VAL A 160 -37.17 -25.98 -9.75
CA VAL A 160 -38.44 -25.99 -10.49
C VAL A 160 -38.61 -24.68 -11.27
N PHE A 161 -38.34 -23.55 -10.61
CA PHE A 161 -38.32 -22.22 -11.21
C PHE A 161 -36.89 -21.66 -11.21
N PRO A 162 -36.03 -22.15 -12.11
CA PRO A 162 -34.60 -21.86 -12.07
C PRO A 162 -34.29 -20.39 -12.34
N GLY A 163 -33.33 -19.87 -11.58
CA GLY A 163 -32.84 -18.50 -11.66
C GLY A 163 -31.31 -18.45 -11.52
N GLY A 164 -30.61 -19.00 -12.50
CA GLY A 164 -29.15 -19.06 -12.51
C GLY A 164 -28.50 -17.67 -12.66
N ASP A 165 -29.19 -16.71 -13.26
CA ASP A 165 -28.74 -15.31 -13.35
C ASP A 165 -28.75 -14.63 -11.98
N VAL A 166 -29.85 -14.78 -11.22
CA VAL A 166 -30.00 -14.26 -9.87
C VAL A 166 -29.03 -14.95 -8.90
N ALA A 167 -28.88 -16.27 -9.00
CA ALA A 167 -27.93 -17.03 -8.19
C ALA A 167 -26.47 -16.71 -8.54
N GLY A 168 -26.15 -16.52 -9.82
CA GLY A 168 -24.85 -16.04 -10.27
C GLY A 168 -24.54 -14.65 -9.71
N ALA A 169 -25.50 -13.72 -9.78
CA ALA A 169 -25.37 -12.39 -9.19
C ALA A 169 -25.08 -12.47 -7.68
N ALA A 170 -25.90 -13.22 -6.93
CA ALA A 170 -25.72 -13.41 -5.49
C ALA A 170 -24.37 -14.06 -5.15
N SER A 171 -23.93 -15.06 -5.93
CA SER A 171 -22.62 -15.68 -5.78
C SER A 171 -21.47 -14.69 -5.98
N ALA A 172 -21.52 -13.89 -7.05
CA ALA A 172 -20.55 -12.83 -7.33
C ALA A 172 -20.47 -11.81 -6.19
N ALA A 173 -21.62 -11.35 -5.69
CA ALA A 173 -21.72 -10.41 -4.58
C ALA A 173 -21.16 -10.96 -3.26
N LEU A 174 -21.51 -12.19 -2.91
CA LEU A 174 -20.95 -12.86 -1.74
C LEU A 174 -19.44 -13.01 -1.87
N ALA A 175 -18.93 -13.42 -3.03
CA ALA A 175 -17.49 -13.53 -3.27
C ALA A 175 -16.75 -12.19 -3.17
N ALA A 176 -17.34 -11.10 -3.69
CA ALA A 176 -16.81 -9.75 -3.48
C ALA A 176 -16.77 -9.37 -1.98
N ALA A 177 -17.80 -9.75 -1.22
CA ALA A 177 -17.84 -9.54 0.22
C ALA A 177 -16.80 -10.36 0.99
N VAL A 178 -16.48 -11.58 0.54
CA VAL A 178 -15.35 -12.37 1.08
C VAL A 178 -14.04 -11.60 0.94
N LEU A 179 -13.77 -11.10 -0.27
CA LEU A 179 -12.53 -10.42 -0.60
C LEU A 179 -12.34 -9.14 0.24
N VAL A 180 -13.40 -8.34 0.40
CA VAL A 180 -13.36 -7.10 1.18
C VAL A 180 -13.32 -7.39 2.68
N SER A 181 -14.13 -8.31 3.19
CA SER A 181 -14.22 -8.59 4.64
C SER A 181 -12.97 -9.28 5.20
N ARG A 182 -12.12 -9.87 4.35
CA ARG A 182 -10.81 -10.40 4.74
C ARG A 182 -9.72 -9.33 4.86
N ARG A 183 -9.92 -8.14 4.26
CA ARG A 183 -8.92 -7.06 4.31
C ARG A 183 -8.72 -6.60 5.75
N PRO A 184 -7.47 -6.36 6.18
CA PRO A 184 -7.19 -5.79 7.50
C PRO A 184 -7.85 -4.41 7.67
N GLY A 185 -8.48 -4.18 8.81
CA GLY A 185 -9.15 -2.93 9.16
C GLY A 185 -10.18 -3.11 10.28
N LEU A 186 -10.81 -2.00 10.69
CA LEU A 186 -11.78 -1.95 11.79
C LEU A 186 -12.96 -2.92 11.60
N HIS A 187 -13.35 -3.16 10.35
CA HIS A 187 -14.49 -4.01 10.00
C HIS A 187 -14.09 -5.35 9.36
N GLN A 188 -12.87 -5.84 9.62
CA GLN A 188 -12.49 -7.20 9.22
C GLN A 188 -13.44 -8.22 9.88
N ASP A 189 -14.06 -9.08 9.07
CA ASP A 189 -15.04 -10.07 9.53
C ASP A 189 -14.78 -11.42 8.84
N LEU A 190 -13.86 -12.19 9.43
CA LEU A 190 -13.47 -13.50 8.89
C LEU A 190 -14.58 -14.53 9.01
N ALA A 191 -15.49 -14.39 9.99
CA ALA A 191 -16.62 -15.30 10.16
C ALA A 191 -17.62 -15.13 9.02
N LEU A 192 -18.04 -13.89 8.76
CA LEU A 192 -18.86 -13.56 7.61
C LEU A 192 -18.20 -13.95 6.30
N ALA A 193 -16.89 -13.70 6.14
CA ALA A 193 -16.16 -14.08 4.94
C ALA A 193 -16.18 -15.60 4.69
N ASN A 194 -16.01 -16.41 5.74
CA ASN A 194 -16.03 -17.87 5.60
C ASN A 194 -17.44 -18.42 5.30
N GLU A 195 -18.48 -17.82 5.88
CA GLU A 195 -19.87 -18.16 5.58
C GLU A 195 -20.28 -17.74 4.16
N ALA A 196 -19.99 -16.49 3.79
CA ALA A 196 -20.22 -15.95 2.45
C ALA A 196 -19.51 -16.78 1.38
N TYR A 197 -18.28 -17.23 1.62
CA TYR A 197 -17.56 -18.07 0.67
C TYR A 197 -18.27 -19.42 0.43
N ARG A 198 -18.74 -20.08 1.49
CA ARG A 198 -19.50 -21.34 1.36
C ARG A 198 -20.76 -21.16 0.51
N HIS A 199 -21.55 -20.13 0.81
CA HIS A 199 -22.78 -19.85 0.08
C HIS A 199 -22.50 -19.41 -1.37
N ALA A 200 -21.42 -18.65 -1.61
CA ALA A 200 -21.01 -18.26 -2.96
C ALA A 200 -20.71 -19.48 -3.84
N VAL A 201 -20.02 -20.50 -3.30
CA VAL A 201 -19.73 -21.75 -4.02
C VAL A 201 -21.00 -22.56 -4.28
N GLN A 202 -21.91 -22.66 -3.31
CA GLN A 202 -23.18 -23.38 -3.47
C GLN A 202 -24.05 -22.74 -4.56
N LEU A 203 -24.21 -21.42 -4.51
CA LEU A 203 -24.98 -20.65 -5.50
C LEU A 203 -24.32 -20.69 -6.88
N LEU A 204 -22.98 -20.69 -6.96
CA LEU A 204 -22.27 -20.85 -8.22
C LEU A 204 -22.57 -22.21 -8.86
N ARG A 205 -22.50 -23.29 -8.08
CA ARG A 205 -22.81 -24.65 -8.56
C ARG A 205 -24.27 -24.76 -9.01
N TYR A 206 -25.21 -24.19 -8.25
CA TYR A 206 -26.61 -24.09 -8.66
C TYR A 206 -26.77 -23.33 -9.98
N ALA A 207 -26.16 -22.15 -10.12
CA ALA A 207 -26.29 -21.34 -11.32
C ALA A 207 -25.74 -22.06 -12.56
N VAL A 208 -24.66 -22.81 -12.40
CA VAL A 208 -24.05 -23.63 -13.47
C VAL A 208 -24.93 -24.81 -13.87
N GLU A 209 -25.57 -25.49 -12.91
CA GLU A 209 -26.43 -26.65 -13.16
C GLU A 209 -27.81 -26.24 -13.72
N TYR A 210 -28.33 -25.09 -13.27
CA TYR A 210 -29.63 -24.54 -13.66
C TYR A 210 -29.49 -23.16 -14.35
N PRO A 211 -28.81 -23.08 -15.52
CA PRO A 211 -28.50 -21.80 -16.17
C PRO A 211 -29.72 -21.27 -16.93
N ARG A 212 -30.72 -20.77 -16.20
CA ARG A 212 -31.89 -20.10 -16.76
C ARG A 212 -32.04 -18.71 -16.16
N VAL A 213 -32.49 -17.77 -16.98
CA VAL A 213 -32.95 -16.46 -16.51
C VAL A 213 -34.19 -16.67 -15.65
N TRP A 214 -34.16 -16.12 -14.44
CA TRP A 214 -35.25 -16.24 -13.50
C TRP A 214 -36.53 -15.59 -14.03
N ARG A 215 -37.63 -16.31 -13.90
CA ARG A 215 -38.99 -15.82 -14.16
C ARG A 215 -39.88 -16.34 -13.03
N PRO A 216 -40.58 -15.48 -12.28
CA PRO A 216 -41.47 -15.92 -11.25
C PRO A 216 -42.65 -16.66 -11.89
N PRO A 217 -43.22 -17.66 -11.20
CA PRO A 217 -44.40 -18.36 -11.65
C PRO A 217 -45.60 -17.42 -11.83
N GLU A 218 -45.73 -16.44 -10.93
CA GLU A 218 -46.81 -15.45 -10.87
C GLU A 218 -46.24 -14.08 -10.47
N GLY A 219 -46.99 -13.00 -10.70
CA GLY A 219 -46.53 -11.64 -10.41
C GLY A 219 -45.59 -11.03 -11.45
N ARG A 220 -45.15 -9.78 -11.18
CA ARG A 220 -44.31 -9.01 -12.11
C ARG A 220 -42.88 -8.92 -11.62
N VAL A 221 -41.94 -9.17 -12.52
CA VAL A 221 -40.52 -8.92 -12.30
C VAL A 221 -40.21 -7.46 -12.59
N ARG A 222 -39.48 -6.82 -11.67
CA ARG A 222 -38.99 -5.46 -11.89
C ARG A 222 -37.78 -5.41 -12.82
N TYR A 223 -36.85 -6.38 -12.70
CA TYR A 223 -35.61 -6.46 -13.49
C TYR A 223 -35.51 -7.75 -14.29
N ASN A 224 -35.33 -7.62 -15.60
CA ASN A 224 -35.10 -8.76 -16.49
C ASN A 224 -33.65 -8.78 -16.94
N THR A 225 -32.94 -9.86 -16.67
CA THR A 225 -31.66 -10.11 -17.32
C THR A 225 -31.90 -10.66 -18.73
N THR A 226 -30.93 -10.42 -19.61
CA THR A 226 -30.95 -10.93 -20.99
C THR A 226 -30.08 -12.16 -21.18
N SER A 227 -29.13 -12.39 -20.26
CA SER A 227 -28.25 -13.53 -20.22
C SER A 227 -28.08 -14.01 -18.78
N VAL A 228 -27.85 -15.32 -18.66
CA VAL A 228 -27.41 -15.97 -17.42
C VAL A 228 -25.88 -16.16 -17.41
N HIS A 229 -25.25 -16.16 -18.58
CA HIS A 229 -23.84 -16.51 -18.74
C HIS A 229 -22.90 -15.39 -18.28
N ASP A 230 -23.30 -14.12 -18.37
CA ASP A 230 -22.56 -13.00 -17.79
C ASP A 230 -22.46 -13.07 -16.26
N HIS A 231 -23.58 -13.35 -15.59
CA HIS A 231 -23.64 -13.48 -14.14
C HIS A 231 -22.83 -14.69 -13.65
N ILE A 232 -22.91 -15.83 -14.35
CA ILE A 232 -22.07 -17.00 -14.08
C ILE A 232 -20.59 -16.68 -14.32
N ALA A 233 -20.25 -15.94 -15.37
CA ALA A 233 -18.87 -15.55 -15.65
C ALA A 233 -18.29 -14.66 -14.55
N LEU A 234 -19.03 -13.63 -14.10
CA LEU A 234 -18.61 -12.77 -13.00
C LEU A 234 -18.47 -13.56 -11.69
N ALA A 235 -19.40 -14.47 -11.40
CA ALA A 235 -19.35 -15.32 -10.22
C ALA A 235 -18.12 -16.24 -10.24
N HIS A 236 -17.81 -16.89 -11.36
CA HIS A 236 -16.60 -17.70 -11.49
C HIS A 236 -15.32 -16.88 -11.25
N ALA A 237 -15.24 -15.67 -11.82
CA ALA A 237 -14.09 -14.80 -11.64
C ALA A 237 -13.89 -14.44 -10.15
N LEU A 238 -14.94 -13.94 -9.50
CA LEU A 238 -14.84 -13.48 -8.10
C LEU A 238 -14.70 -14.63 -7.10
N VAL A 239 -15.36 -15.78 -7.31
CA VAL A 239 -15.19 -16.96 -6.44
C VAL A 239 -13.78 -17.54 -6.57
N CYS A 240 -13.22 -17.57 -7.79
CA CYS A 240 -11.82 -17.96 -7.98
C CYS A 240 -10.87 -16.97 -7.30
N MET A 241 -11.11 -15.66 -7.40
CA MET A 241 -10.33 -14.65 -6.67
C MET A 241 -10.38 -14.85 -5.16
N ALA A 242 -11.55 -15.21 -4.62
CA ALA A 242 -11.73 -15.43 -3.19
C ALA A 242 -10.96 -16.66 -2.68
N ASP A 243 -10.68 -17.64 -3.54
CA ASP A 243 -9.83 -18.80 -3.25
C ASP A 243 -9.26 -19.43 -4.53
N TYR A 244 -8.03 -19.06 -4.86
CA TYR A 244 -7.31 -19.58 -6.03
C TYR A 244 -6.97 -21.08 -5.92
N THR A 245 -7.16 -21.71 -4.76
CA THR A 245 -6.85 -23.13 -4.54
C THR A 245 -7.94 -24.09 -5.03
N GLN A 246 -8.97 -23.59 -5.71
CA GLN A 246 -10.06 -24.40 -6.30
C GLN A 246 -9.93 -24.58 -7.83
N PRO A 247 -9.12 -25.55 -8.31
CA PRO A 247 -8.94 -25.80 -9.75
C PRO A 247 -10.25 -26.02 -10.52
N SER A 248 -11.25 -26.66 -9.91
CA SER A 248 -12.54 -26.95 -10.56
C SER A 248 -13.35 -25.69 -10.89
N ILE A 249 -13.13 -24.59 -10.15
CA ILE A 249 -13.79 -23.30 -10.36
C ILE A 249 -12.91 -22.41 -11.24
N CYS A 250 -11.61 -22.31 -10.92
CA CYS A 250 -10.68 -21.42 -11.59
C CYS A 250 -10.37 -21.83 -13.04
N ASN A 251 -10.16 -23.13 -13.30
CA ASN A 251 -9.75 -23.60 -14.64
C ASN A 251 -10.84 -23.44 -15.71
N VAL A 252 -12.10 -23.26 -15.29
CA VAL A 252 -13.23 -23.08 -16.20
C VAL A 252 -13.71 -21.64 -16.29
N ALA A 253 -13.18 -20.71 -15.49
CA ALA A 253 -13.63 -19.32 -15.44
C ALA A 253 -13.53 -18.63 -16.80
N ALA A 254 -12.40 -18.77 -17.51
CA ALA A 254 -12.22 -18.22 -18.86
C ALA A 254 -13.21 -18.81 -19.87
N ASN A 255 -13.52 -20.12 -19.78
CA ASN A 255 -14.52 -20.75 -20.64
C ASN A 255 -15.95 -20.23 -20.36
N ARG A 256 -16.26 -19.92 -19.09
CA ARG A 256 -17.55 -19.35 -18.69
C ARG A 256 -17.68 -17.91 -19.17
N TRP A 257 -16.62 -17.11 -19.06
CA TRP A 257 -16.55 -15.80 -19.68
C TRP A 257 -16.75 -15.88 -21.20
N GLN A 258 -16.05 -16.80 -21.87
CA GLN A 258 -16.16 -16.98 -23.31
C GLN A 258 -17.58 -17.36 -23.75
N ALA A 259 -18.30 -18.18 -22.96
CA ALA A 259 -19.69 -18.51 -23.24
C ALA A 259 -20.58 -17.27 -23.25
N GLY A 260 -20.42 -16.38 -22.26
CA GLY A 260 -21.11 -15.08 -22.23
C GLY A 260 -20.72 -14.19 -23.41
N TYR A 261 -19.42 -14.07 -23.69
CA TYR A 261 -18.91 -13.27 -24.81
C TYR A 261 -19.45 -13.73 -26.17
N LEU A 262 -19.55 -15.04 -26.41
CA LEU A 262 -20.10 -15.59 -27.65
C LEU A 262 -21.63 -15.43 -27.75
N GLU A 263 -22.36 -15.48 -26.63
CA GLU A 263 -23.80 -15.20 -26.60
C GLU A 263 -24.07 -13.75 -27.03
N TYR A 264 -23.29 -12.82 -26.48
CA TYR A 264 -23.23 -11.42 -26.89
C TYR A 264 -22.43 -11.20 -28.18
N GLY A 265 -22.00 -12.24 -28.90
CA GLY A 265 -21.14 -12.12 -30.10
C GLY A 265 -21.84 -12.45 -31.42
N ARG A 266 -22.91 -13.26 -31.43
CA ARG A 266 -23.55 -13.77 -32.67
C ARG A 266 -24.07 -12.65 -33.60
N THR A 267 -23.57 -12.55 -34.83
CA THR A 267 -24.15 -11.74 -35.91
C THR A 267 -24.73 -12.62 -37.02
N PRO A 268 -25.87 -12.23 -37.66
CA PRO A 268 -26.61 -11.00 -37.46
C PRO A 268 -27.53 -11.09 -36.22
N ALA A 269 -27.34 -10.18 -35.26
CA ALA A 269 -28.25 -10.02 -34.14
C ALA A 269 -29.33 -9.00 -34.54
N PRO A 270 -30.61 -9.19 -34.18
CA PRO A 270 -31.61 -8.12 -34.27
C PRO A 270 -31.11 -6.85 -33.54
N LEU A 271 -31.50 -5.65 -34.00
CA LEU A 271 -31.06 -4.36 -33.43
C LEU A 271 -31.12 -4.32 -31.89
N ASN A 272 -32.14 -4.95 -31.29
CA ASN A 272 -32.28 -5.02 -29.83
C ASN A 272 -31.16 -5.81 -29.14
N GLN A 273 -30.69 -6.91 -29.75
CA GLN A 273 -29.56 -7.69 -29.23
C GLN A 273 -28.21 -6.97 -29.43
N ALA A 274 -28.07 -6.13 -30.45
CA ALA A 274 -26.88 -5.28 -30.59
C ALA A 274 -26.78 -4.23 -29.47
N ARG A 275 -27.92 -3.66 -29.05
CA ARG A 275 -27.97 -2.68 -27.96
C ARG A 275 -27.64 -3.28 -26.59
N VAL A 276 -28.16 -4.46 -26.28
CA VAL A 276 -27.93 -5.12 -24.98
C VAL A 276 -26.44 -5.38 -24.73
N ARG A 277 -25.64 -5.67 -25.77
CA ARG A 277 -24.18 -5.87 -25.67
C ARG A 277 -23.44 -4.66 -25.10
N LEU A 278 -23.98 -3.48 -25.30
CA LEU A 278 -23.37 -2.21 -24.91
C LEU A 278 -23.90 -1.72 -23.55
N GLN A 279 -24.85 -2.42 -22.92
CA GLN A 279 -25.31 -2.07 -21.59
C GLN A 279 -24.23 -2.30 -20.54
N VAL A 280 -24.14 -1.38 -19.58
CA VAL A 280 -23.30 -1.50 -18.39
C VAL A 280 -24.20 -1.24 -17.18
N ASP A 281 -24.85 -2.29 -16.68
CA ASP A 281 -25.79 -2.22 -15.56
C ASP A 281 -26.03 -3.63 -14.97
N ALA A 282 -27.00 -3.76 -14.05
CA ALA A 282 -27.35 -5.03 -13.42
C ALA A 282 -27.95 -6.08 -14.38
N GLN A 283 -28.25 -5.73 -15.63
CA GLN A 283 -28.78 -6.66 -16.64
C GLN A 283 -27.69 -7.26 -17.54
N ASN A 284 -26.56 -6.55 -17.70
CA ASN A 284 -25.37 -7.03 -18.41
C ASN A 284 -24.11 -6.80 -17.58
N VAL A 285 -23.66 -7.86 -16.93
CA VAL A 285 -22.46 -7.82 -16.07
C VAL A 285 -21.20 -8.39 -16.72
N LEU A 286 -21.23 -8.70 -18.02
CA LEU A 286 -20.05 -9.25 -18.70
C LEU A 286 -18.84 -8.29 -18.68
N PRO A 287 -19.01 -6.95 -18.82
CA PRO A 287 -17.88 -6.02 -18.68
C PRO A 287 -17.24 -6.08 -17.29
N TRP A 288 -18.04 -6.26 -16.23
CA TRP A 288 -17.53 -6.46 -14.86
C TRP A 288 -16.79 -7.78 -14.73
N ALA A 289 -17.24 -8.84 -15.41
CA ALA A 289 -16.53 -10.11 -15.46
C ALA A 289 -15.16 -9.94 -16.14
N SER A 290 -15.07 -9.21 -17.27
CA SER A 290 -13.79 -8.90 -17.91
C SER A 290 -12.84 -8.14 -16.99
N VAL A 291 -13.34 -7.15 -16.23
CA VAL A 291 -12.53 -6.43 -15.23
C VAL A 291 -12.04 -7.38 -14.15
N ALA A 292 -12.91 -8.22 -13.59
CA ALA A 292 -12.53 -9.19 -12.56
C ALA A 292 -11.49 -10.20 -13.07
N MET A 293 -11.62 -10.68 -14.30
CA MET A 293 -10.66 -11.61 -14.93
C MET A 293 -9.28 -10.97 -15.13
N LEU A 294 -9.24 -9.72 -15.62
CA LEU A 294 -7.98 -8.97 -15.77
C LEU A 294 -7.34 -8.65 -14.43
N PHE A 295 -8.12 -8.16 -13.47
CA PHE A 295 -7.63 -7.80 -12.14
C PHE A 295 -7.08 -9.02 -11.36
N SER A 296 -7.64 -10.19 -11.61
CA SER A 296 -7.26 -11.44 -10.96
C SER A 296 -6.12 -12.20 -11.64
N GLY A 297 -5.73 -11.80 -12.85
CA GLY A 297 -4.74 -12.50 -13.67
C GLY A 297 -5.22 -13.85 -14.22
N ILE A 298 -6.53 -14.08 -14.31
CA ILE A 298 -7.09 -15.35 -14.83
C ILE A 298 -7.06 -15.32 -16.37
N SER A 299 -5.89 -15.59 -16.94
CA SER A 299 -5.63 -15.45 -18.38
C SER A 299 -5.61 -16.76 -19.17
N LYS A 300 -5.55 -17.92 -18.51
CA LYS A 300 -5.26 -19.21 -19.16
C LYS A 300 -6.28 -20.30 -18.87
N THR A 301 -6.54 -21.12 -19.90
CA THR A 301 -7.00 -22.51 -19.71
C THR A 301 -5.92 -23.48 -20.18
N PRO A 302 -5.96 -24.75 -19.74
CA PRO A 302 -5.11 -25.80 -20.31
C PRO A 302 -5.31 -26.06 -21.82
N ALA A 303 -6.33 -25.48 -22.47
CA ALA A 303 -6.79 -25.91 -23.79
C ALA A 303 -6.81 -24.83 -24.91
N SER A 304 -6.74 -23.52 -24.62
CA SER A 304 -7.05 -22.51 -25.67
C SER A 304 -6.27 -21.17 -25.67
N GLY A 305 -5.18 -21.01 -24.92
CA GLY A 305 -4.32 -19.82 -25.01
C GLY A 305 -4.71 -18.67 -24.08
N ASP A 306 -4.08 -17.51 -24.29
CA ASP A 306 -4.16 -16.30 -23.46
C ASP A 306 -5.41 -15.45 -23.80
N PHE A 307 -6.28 -15.23 -22.82
CA PHE A 307 -7.55 -14.49 -22.95
C PHE A 307 -7.46 -13.00 -22.58
N ASP A 308 -6.32 -12.51 -22.07
CA ASP A 308 -6.21 -11.12 -21.59
C ASP A 308 -6.48 -10.10 -22.70
N TRP A 309 -6.06 -10.41 -23.92
CA TRP A 309 -6.41 -9.62 -25.09
C TRP A 309 -7.92 -9.57 -25.32
N GLN A 310 -8.63 -10.70 -25.21
CA GLN A 310 -10.08 -10.74 -25.44
C GLN A 310 -10.86 -9.96 -24.38
N TYR A 311 -10.46 -10.05 -23.11
CA TYR A 311 -11.07 -9.26 -22.04
C TYR A 311 -10.89 -7.75 -22.28
N ASN A 312 -9.66 -7.34 -22.62
CA ASN A 312 -9.35 -5.95 -22.95
C ASN A 312 -10.13 -5.44 -24.16
N GLN A 313 -10.21 -6.24 -25.24
CA GLN A 313 -10.96 -5.89 -26.43
C GLN A 313 -12.47 -5.79 -26.15
N HIS A 314 -13.01 -6.68 -25.32
CA HIS A 314 -14.41 -6.62 -24.93
C HIS A 314 -14.73 -5.30 -24.21
N ILE A 315 -13.97 -4.95 -23.16
CA ILE A 315 -14.17 -3.70 -22.42
C ILE A 315 -13.96 -2.49 -23.34
N ALA A 316 -12.91 -2.50 -24.16
CA ALA A 316 -12.62 -1.43 -25.11
C ALA A 316 -13.78 -1.22 -26.09
N SER A 317 -14.33 -2.30 -26.67
CA SER A 317 -15.44 -2.21 -27.64
C SER A 317 -16.71 -1.60 -27.04
N VAL A 318 -17.00 -1.90 -25.76
CA VAL A 318 -18.13 -1.31 -25.05
C VAL A 318 -17.86 0.17 -24.80
N LEU A 319 -16.69 0.52 -24.25
CA LEU A 319 -16.34 1.91 -23.92
C LEU A 319 -16.20 2.80 -25.16
N ASP A 320 -15.66 2.28 -26.26
CA ASP A 320 -15.54 3.00 -27.53
C ASP A 320 -16.93 3.34 -28.08
N ALA A 321 -17.90 2.43 -27.99
CA ALA A 321 -19.26 2.72 -28.40
C ALA A 321 -19.87 3.86 -27.55
N TRP A 322 -19.63 3.87 -26.24
CA TRP A 322 -20.13 4.94 -25.36
C TRP A 322 -19.43 6.29 -25.58
N ARG A 323 -18.12 6.27 -25.83
CA ARG A 323 -17.25 7.44 -25.91
C ARG A 323 -17.19 8.07 -27.30
N ASP A 324 -17.25 7.27 -28.36
CA ASP A 324 -16.97 7.71 -29.74
C ASP A 324 -18.20 7.63 -30.66
N THR A 325 -19.40 7.51 -30.08
CA THR A 325 -20.64 7.53 -30.86
C THR A 325 -20.83 8.88 -31.57
N ASN A 326 -21.05 8.83 -32.89
CA ASN A 326 -21.43 10.00 -33.69
C ASN A 326 -22.96 10.20 -33.73
N ASP A 327 -23.71 9.28 -33.12
CA ASP A 327 -25.15 9.36 -33.09
C ASP A 327 -25.59 10.43 -32.09
N LEU A 328 -26.28 11.44 -32.60
CA LEU A 328 -26.90 12.46 -31.77
C LEU A 328 -28.18 11.90 -31.14
N CYS A 329 -28.43 12.22 -29.87
CA CYS A 329 -29.62 11.77 -29.15
C CYS A 329 -30.95 12.39 -29.66
N SER A 330 -30.98 12.96 -30.87
CA SER A 330 -32.18 13.39 -31.58
C SER A 330 -33.05 12.24 -32.10
N ASP A 331 -32.49 11.03 -32.24
CA ASP A 331 -33.22 9.80 -32.60
C ASP A 331 -32.97 8.70 -31.54
N VAL A 332 -34.06 8.21 -30.93
CA VAL A 332 -34.07 7.22 -29.85
C VAL A 332 -33.73 5.79 -30.31
N SER A 333 -33.51 5.58 -31.60
CA SER A 333 -33.23 4.27 -32.19
C SER A 333 -31.75 3.86 -32.19
N ILE A 334 -30.82 4.69 -31.71
CA ILE A 334 -29.37 4.43 -31.81
C ILE A 334 -28.57 4.72 -30.50
N PRO A 335 -28.87 4.06 -29.36
CA PRO A 335 -28.00 4.13 -28.17
C PRO A 335 -26.79 3.18 -28.28
N PRO A 336 -25.61 3.52 -27.73
CA PRO A 336 -25.27 4.79 -27.06
C PRO A 336 -25.22 5.97 -28.03
N CYS A 337 -25.68 7.14 -27.57
CA CYS A 337 -25.66 8.41 -28.31
C CYS A 337 -25.03 9.51 -27.45
N GLN A 338 -24.72 10.66 -28.04
CA GLN A 338 -24.22 11.82 -27.31
C GLN A 338 -25.11 13.05 -27.48
N THR A 339 -25.20 13.85 -26.42
CA THR A 339 -25.89 15.14 -26.49
C THR A 339 -25.10 16.10 -27.39
N PRO A 340 -25.76 16.87 -28.28
CA PRO A 340 -25.07 17.71 -29.27
C PRO A 340 -24.16 18.79 -28.67
N THR A 341 -24.51 19.38 -27.53
CA THR A 341 -23.77 20.51 -26.97
C THR A 341 -22.75 20.07 -25.92
N SER A 342 -23.12 19.15 -25.02
CA SER A 342 -22.25 18.78 -23.88
C SER A 342 -21.43 17.50 -24.06
N GLY A 343 -21.66 16.72 -25.13
CA GLY A 343 -21.00 15.41 -25.30
C GLY A 343 -21.32 14.39 -24.20
N PHE A 344 -22.41 14.59 -23.45
CA PHE A 344 -22.86 13.66 -22.43
C PHE A 344 -23.32 12.35 -23.07
N ALA A 345 -22.69 11.25 -22.65
CA ALA A 345 -22.97 9.93 -23.18
C ALA A 345 -24.27 9.39 -22.60
N TYR A 346 -25.15 8.97 -23.49
CA TYR A 346 -26.52 8.62 -23.15
C TYR A 346 -26.82 7.20 -23.63
N PHE A 347 -27.43 6.40 -22.75
CA PHE A 347 -27.91 5.08 -23.11
C PHE A 347 -29.35 4.89 -22.64
N GLY A 348 -30.30 4.91 -23.57
CA GLY A 348 -31.72 4.67 -23.31
C GLY A 348 -32.29 3.64 -24.26
N VAL A 349 -32.77 2.52 -23.73
CA VAL A 349 -33.44 1.47 -24.51
C VAL A 349 -34.87 1.28 -24.03
N ASP A 350 -35.82 1.69 -24.87
CA ASP A 350 -37.26 1.43 -24.77
C ASP A 350 -37.98 1.94 -23.50
N THR A 351 -39.20 2.42 -23.75
CA THR A 351 -40.17 3.11 -22.89
C THR A 351 -40.44 2.55 -21.47
N ARG A 352 -39.96 1.34 -21.13
CA ARG A 352 -40.26 0.65 -19.86
C ARG A 352 -39.07 0.54 -18.90
N ALA A 353 -37.83 0.70 -19.37
CA ALA A 353 -36.60 0.59 -18.59
C ALA A 353 -35.85 1.93 -18.45
N ASN A 354 -36.57 3.04 -18.64
CA ASN A 354 -36.03 4.40 -18.72
C ASN A 354 -35.61 5.02 -17.41
N VAL A 355 -35.69 4.28 -16.31
CA VAL A 355 -35.22 4.78 -15.04
C VAL A 355 -33.70 4.69 -15.07
N ALA A 356 -33.03 5.82 -14.87
CA ALA A 356 -31.58 5.92 -14.66
C ALA A 356 -30.61 5.90 -15.86
N VAL A 357 -30.83 6.80 -16.82
CA VAL A 357 -29.78 7.18 -17.80
C VAL A 357 -28.47 7.52 -17.09
N ASN A 358 -28.55 8.35 -16.06
CA ASN A 358 -27.40 8.74 -15.25
C ASN A 358 -26.75 7.54 -14.54
N GLY A 359 -27.54 6.54 -14.12
CA GLY A 359 -27.03 5.32 -13.48
C GLY A 359 -26.18 4.49 -14.43
N LYS A 360 -26.67 4.26 -15.65
CA LYS A 360 -25.91 3.53 -16.68
C LYS A 360 -24.65 4.28 -17.11
N ASN A 361 -24.75 5.61 -17.21
CA ASN A 361 -23.60 6.46 -17.47
C ASN A 361 -22.57 6.37 -16.32
N ALA A 362 -22.99 6.43 -15.04
CA ALA A 362 -22.11 6.27 -13.89
C ALA A 362 -21.43 4.87 -13.85
N ALA A 363 -22.14 3.82 -14.27
CA ALA A 363 -21.55 2.49 -14.40
C ALA A 363 -20.50 2.42 -15.52
N ALA A 364 -20.77 3.04 -16.68
CA ALA A 364 -19.79 3.16 -17.76
C ALA A 364 -18.57 4.01 -17.37
N GLN A 365 -18.75 5.08 -16.57
CA GLN A 365 -17.66 5.87 -16.00
C GLN A 365 -16.75 5.00 -15.11
N LEU A 366 -17.34 4.23 -14.19
CA LEU A 366 -16.58 3.36 -13.30
C LEU A 366 -15.87 2.25 -14.10
N LEU A 367 -16.53 1.66 -15.10
CA LEU A 367 -15.91 0.69 -15.99
C LEU A 367 -14.69 1.29 -16.73
N ALA A 368 -14.81 2.54 -17.23
CA ALA A 368 -13.71 3.25 -17.87
C ALA A 368 -12.55 3.52 -16.91
N ALA A 369 -12.85 3.93 -15.67
CA ALA A 369 -11.84 4.15 -14.65
C ALA A 369 -11.11 2.85 -14.26
N MET A 370 -11.85 1.75 -14.09
CA MET A 370 -11.28 0.42 -13.81
C MET A 370 -10.41 -0.07 -14.96
N HIS A 371 -10.88 0.07 -16.21
CA HIS A 371 -10.10 -0.35 -17.37
C HIS A 371 -8.84 0.50 -17.54
N ALA A 372 -8.93 1.82 -17.34
CA ALA A 372 -7.76 2.69 -17.34
C ALA A 372 -6.74 2.28 -16.27
N GLN A 373 -7.20 1.94 -15.06
CA GLN A 373 -6.33 1.46 -13.98
C GLN A 373 -5.64 0.14 -14.37
N LEU A 374 -6.38 -0.80 -14.95
CA LEU A 374 -5.84 -2.10 -15.38
C LEU A 374 -4.86 -1.95 -16.55
N LEU A 375 -5.18 -1.12 -17.55
CA LEU A 375 -4.30 -0.83 -18.68
C LEU A 375 -3.01 -0.14 -18.22
N GLU A 376 -3.11 0.85 -17.33
CA GLU A 376 -1.94 1.50 -16.77
C GLU A 376 -1.09 0.52 -15.96
N THR A 377 -1.71 -0.32 -15.13
CA THR A 377 -1.02 -1.34 -14.34
C THR A 377 -0.30 -2.33 -15.25
N ALA A 378 -0.98 -2.85 -16.27
CA ALA A 378 -0.40 -3.77 -17.25
C ALA A 378 0.75 -3.13 -18.04
N ALA A 379 0.57 -1.90 -18.51
CA ALA A 379 1.58 -1.22 -19.31
C ALA A 379 2.83 -0.86 -18.49
N ARG A 380 2.66 -0.52 -17.20
CA ARG A 380 3.77 -0.37 -16.24
C ARG A 380 4.51 -1.68 -15.96
N LEU A 381 3.84 -2.84 -16.11
CA LEU A 381 4.47 -4.16 -15.99
C LEU A 381 5.24 -4.59 -17.25
N GLU A 382 4.73 -4.27 -18.45
CA GLU A 382 5.31 -4.72 -19.73
C GLU A 382 6.50 -3.89 -20.21
N ARG A 383 6.51 -2.55 -20.03
CA ARG A 383 7.59 -1.66 -20.51
C ARG A 383 7.80 -0.43 -19.60
N PRO A 384 8.80 -0.43 -18.71
CA PRO A 384 9.14 0.74 -17.90
C PRO A 384 9.80 1.81 -18.78
N GLY A 385 9.29 3.05 -18.76
CA GLY A 385 9.97 4.23 -19.31
C GLY A 385 9.46 4.77 -20.65
N THR A 386 8.61 4.05 -21.38
CA THR A 386 7.91 4.58 -22.58
C THR A 386 6.52 3.97 -22.69
N VAL A 387 5.67 4.23 -21.70
CA VAL A 387 4.28 3.75 -21.73
C VAL A 387 3.40 4.78 -22.42
N GLU A 388 2.74 4.37 -23.50
CA GLU A 388 1.68 5.17 -24.11
C GLU A 388 0.44 5.16 -23.19
N LEU A 389 0.40 6.07 -22.23
CA LEU A 389 -0.73 6.25 -21.30
C LEU A 389 -1.90 7.04 -21.93
N THR A 390 -1.90 7.22 -23.24
CA THR A 390 -2.92 7.95 -23.99
C THR A 390 -4.31 7.38 -23.71
N ARG A 391 -4.47 6.06 -23.86
CA ARG A 391 -5.76 5.40 -23.68
C ARG A 391 -6.27 5.42 -22.22
N PRO A 392 -5.48 5.07 -21.20
CA PRO A 392 -5.86 5.25 -19.80
C PRO A 392 -6.30 6.69 -19.47
N ARG A 393 -5.55 7.69 -19.97
CA ARG A 393 -5.88 9.12 -19.79
C ARG A 393 -7.21 9.48 -20.44
N GLU A 394 -7.41 9.10 -21.70
CA GLU A 394 -8.67 9.35 -22.41
C GLU A 394 -9.88 8.78 -21.66
N LEU A 395 -9.77 7.55 -21.16
CA LEU A 395 -10.85 6.90 -20.40
C LEU A 395 -11.14 7.62 -19.08
N ARG A 396 -10.09 7.98 -18.31
CA ARG A 396 -10.25 8.72 -17.04
C ARG A 396 -10.84 10.10 -17.26
N CYS A 397 -10.41 10.80 -18.30
CA CYS A 397 -10.85 12.15 -18.61
C CYS A 397 -12.27 12.20 -19.19
N TRP A 398 -12.63 11.22 -20.02
CA TRP A 398 -14.01 11.03 -20.42
C TRP A 398 -14.88 10.78 -19.19
N ALA A 399 -14.51 9.82 -18.33
CA ALA A 399 -15.27 9.51 -17.13
C ALA A 399 -15.41 10.71 -16.17
N HIS A 400 -14.33 11.47 -15.97
CA HIS A 400 -14.33 12.71 -15.20
C HIS A 400 -15.29 13.77 -15.79
N GLY A 401 -15.29 13.95 -17.11
CA GLY A 401 -16.21 14.87 -17.80
C GLY A 401 -17.68 14.46 -17.64
N GLN A 402 -17.98 13.17 -17.77
CA GLN A 402 -19.33 12.64 -17.52
C GLN A 402 -19.77 12.84 -16.06
N LEU A 403 -18.86 12.64 -15.09
CA LEU A 403 -19.17 12.88 -13.68
C LEU A 403 -19.44 14.36 -13.41
N ARG A 404 -18.61 15.27 -13.93
CA ARG A 404 -18.82 16.72 -13.84
C ARG A 404 -20.18 17.13 -14.38
N HIS A 405 -20.57 16.56 -15.52
CA HIS A 405 -21.89 16.78 -16.09
C HIS A 405 -23.01 16.35 -15.13
N ILE A 406 -22.89 15.15 -14.54
CA ILE A 406 -23.83 14.65 -13.54
C ILE A 406 -23.87 15.55 -12.30
N THR A 407 -22.75 16.14 -11.90
CA THR A 407 -22.65 16.94 -10.66
C THR A 407 -22.87 18.44 -10.85
N GLY A 408 -23.30 18.88 -12.05
CA GLY A 408 -23.80 20.24 -12.28
C GLY A 408 -23.12 21.01 -13.41
N ASP A 409 -22.08 20.47 -14.04
CA ASP A 409 -21.45 21.05 -15.24
C ASP A 409 -22.23 20.69 -16.50
N ASN A 410 -23.48 21.13 -16.53
CA ASN A 410 -24.42 20.91 -17.61
C ASN A 410 -25.18 22.20 -17.92
N PRO A 411 -25.88 22.29 -19.07
CA PRO A 411 -26.55 23.52 -19.48
C PRO A 411 -27.60 24.07 -18.49
N MET A 412 -28.07 23.25 -17.55
CA MET A 412 -29.02 23.67 -16.52
C MET A 412 -28.32 24.17 -15.24
N GLY A 413 -27.03 23.88 -15.05
CA GLY A 413 -26.30 24.20 -13.83
C GLY A 413 -26.80 23.43 -12.60
N VAL A 414 -27.42 22.26 -12.81
CA VAL A 414 -28.06 21.46 -11.74
C VAL A 414 -27.35 20.12 -11.60
N SER A 415 -26.89 19.80 -10.39
CA SER A 415 -26.43 18.45 -10.07
C SER A 415 -27.60 17.47 -10.13
N PHE A 416 -27.42 16.30 -10.73
CA PHE A 416 -28.33 15.15 -10.61
C PHE A 416 -28.02 14.26 -9.40
N LEU A 417 -26.91 14.51 -8.70
CA LEU A 417 -26.61 13.90 -7.41
C LEU A 417 -27.20 14.78 -6.29
N VAL A 418 -28.24 14.27 -5.63
CA VAL A 418 -28.97 15.01 -4.60
C VAL A 418 -28.05 15.40 -3.44
N GLY A 419 -28.05 16.68 -3.06
CA GLY A 419 -27.22 17.21 -1.97
C GLY A 419 -25.79 17.60 -2.37
N TYR A 420 -25.42 17.49 -3.66
CA TYR A 420 -24.14 17.96 -4.17
C TYR A 420 -24.29 19.32 -4.88
N GLY A 421 -23.44 20.29 -4.53
CA GLY A 421 -23.44 21.65 -5.11
C GLY A 421 -24.57 22.55 -4.60
N ASP A 422 -24.68 23.75 -5.17
CA ASP A 422 -25.66 24.76 -4.75
C ASP A 422 -27.08 24.52 -5.32
N ALA A 423 -27.16 23.81 -6.45
CA ALA A 423 -28.39 23.47 -7.15
C ALA A 423 -28.44 21.95 -7.41
N TYR A 424 -29.43 21.29 -6.81
CA TYR A 424 -29.67 19.85 -6.89
C TYR A 424 -31.18 19.56 -6.74
N PRO A 425 -31.66 18.35 -7.07
CA PRO A 425 -33.07 18.01 -7.03
C PRO A 425 -33.56 18.00 -5.58
N ARG A 426 -34.58 18.80 -5.30
CA ARG A 426 -35.23 18.89 -4.00
C ARG A 426 -36.53 18.09 -3.95
N SER A 427 -37.07 17.71 -5.10
CA SER A 427 -38.29 16.92 -5.22
C SER A 427 -38.05 15.59 -5.95
N PRO A 428 -37.00 14.80 -5.62
CA PRO A 428 -36.83 13.48 -6.20
C PRO A 428 -38.04 12.59 -5.87
N ARG A 429 -38.41 11.71 -6.79
CA ARG A 429 -39.50 10.75 -6.59
C ARG A 429 -39.02 9.64 -5.66
N GLN A 430 -39.28 9.80 -4.37
CA GLN A 430 -39.00 8.78 -3.36
C GLN A 430 -40.05 8.90 -2.23
N ARG A 431 -40.69 7.78 -1.90
CA ARG A 431 -41.87 7.72 -1.00
C ARG A 431 -41.55 8.17 0.42
N SER A 432 -40.49 7.63 1.00
CA SER A 432 -40.02 7.91 2.37
C SER A 432 -39.53 9.36 2.54
N ALA A 433 -38.83 9.91 1.56
CA ALA A 433 -38.29 11.28 1.57
C ALA A 433 -39.41 12.32 1.50
N ALA A 434 -40.54 11.97 0.87
CA ALA A 434 -41.74 12.81 0.82
C ALA A 434 -42.49 12.89 2.17
N CYS A 435 -42.09 12.13 3.20
CA CYS A 435 -42.72 12.10 4.51
C CYS A 435 -41.92 12.89 5.56
N PRO A 436 -42.49 13.90 6.26
CA PRO A 436 -41.76 14.67 7.28
C PRO A 436 -41.18 13.80 8.40
N ALA A 437 -40.03 14.14 8.99
CA ALA A 437 -39.49 13.38 10.14
C ALA A 437 -40.50 13.28 11.30
N ASP A 438 -41.26 14.35 11.56
CA ASP A 438 -42.42 14.34 12.45
C ASP A 438 -43.55 13.46 11.89
N ARG A 439 -43.82 12.34 12.58
CA ARG A 439 -44.83 11.35 12.17
C ARG A 439 -46.27 11.83 12.32
N SER A 440 -46.52 12.95 13.00
CA SER A 440 -47.85 13.54 13.09
C SER A 440 -48.28 14.28 11.80
N LEU A 441 -47.34 14.58 10.92
CA LEU A 441 -47.60 15.29 9.65
C LEU A 441 -47.75 14.31 8.47
N PRO A 442 -48.67 14.57 7.53
CA PRO A 442 -48.87 13.70 6.37
C PRO A 442 -47.71 13.79 5.38
N CYS A 443 -47.46 12.70 4.66
CA CYS A 443 -46.53 12.70 3.53
C CYS A 443 -47.03 13.59 2.39
N LEU A 444 -46.12 14.23 1.68
CA LEU A 444 -46.45 15.01 0.49
C LEU A 444 -46.92 14.07 -0.64
N PRO A 445 -47.93 14.47 -1.46
CA PRO A 445 -48.54 13.60 -2.47
C PRO A 445 -47.60 13.34 -3.66
N PRO A 446 -47.67 12.19 -4.36
CA PRO A 446 -46.73 11.80 -5.43
C PRO A 446 -46.61 12.80 -6.60
N ASN A 447 -47.64 13.62 -6.83
CA ASN A 447 -47.64 14.65 -7.87
C ASN A 447 -47.41 16.07 -7.31
N GLY A 448 -46.92 16.19 -6.08
CA GLY A 448 -46.62 17.47 -5.44
C GLY A 448 -45.38 18.14 -6.06
N THR A 449 -45.43 19.46 -6.13
CA THR A 449 -44.33 20.32 -6.63
C THR A 449 -43.43 20.86 -5.52
N GLN A 450 -43.80 20.61 -4.26
CA GLN A 450 -43.04 21.03 -3.10
C GLN A 450 -41.81 20.14 -2.88
N PRO A 451 -40.69 20.72 -2.42
CA PRO A 451 -39.52 19.98 -1.95
C PRO A 451 -39.88 18.87 -0.97
N ASN A 452 -39.16 17.76 -1.05
CA ASN A 452 -39.28 16.68 -0.07
C ASN A 452 -38.88 17.20 1.33
N PRO A 453 -39.64 16.83 2.39
CA PRO A 453 -39.30 17.19 3.76
C PRO A 453 -37.93 16.67 4.20
N ASN A 454 -37.51 15.51 3.70
CA ASN A 454 -36.17 14.97 3.93
C ASN A 454 -35.36 15.03 2.63
N THR A 455 -34.12 15.51 2.73
CA THR A 455 -33.20 15.49 1.58
C THR A 455 -32.72 14.06 1.38
N LEU A 456 -32.93 13.51 0.18
CA LEU A 456 -32.47 12.18 -0.21
C LEU A 456 -30.98 12.23 -0.63
N SER A 457 -30.11 12.65 0.28
CA SER A 457 -28.70 12.92 0.02
C SER A 457 -28.00 11.73 -0.65
N GLY A 458 -27.29 11.98 -1.76
CA GLY A 458 -26.54 10.98 -2.50
C GLY A 458 -27.32 10.17 -3.52
N ALA A 459 -28.63 10.38 -3.65
CA ALA A 459 -29.39 9.74 -4.72
C ALA A 459 -28.95 10.29 -6.08
N LEU A 460 -28.59 9.39 -7.00
CA LEU A 460 -28.39 9.74 -8.40
C LEU A 460 -29.72 9.64 -9.14
N VAL A 461 -30.35 10.78 -9.42
CA VAL A 461 -31.64 10.78 -10.13
C VAL A 461 -31.47 10.44 -11.60
N GLY A 462 -32.53 9.92 -12.22
CA GLY A 462 -32.45 9.36 -13.56
C GLY A 462 -32.05 10.33 -14.69
N GLY A 463 -32.23 11.64 -14.51
CA GLY A 463 -31.73 12.66 -15.42
C GLY A 463 -32.67 12.95 -16.60
N TYR A 464 -32.11 13.20 -17.77
CA TYR A 464 -32.84 13.68 -18.95
C TYR A 464 -34.01 12.79 -19.37
N LEU A 465 -35.07 13.42 -19.90
CA LEU A 465 -36.18 12.71 -20.55
C LEU A 465 -35.76 12.26 -21.96
N LEU A 466 -36.25 11.09 -22.39
CA LEU A 466 -36.03 10.58 -23.75
C LEU A 466 -36.66 11.46 -24.83
N GLY A 467 -35.95 11.61 -25.96
CA GLY A 467 -36.41 12.42 -27.10
C GLY A 467 -36.46 13.92 -26.83
N SER A 468 -35.84 14.33 -25.72
CA SER A 468 -35.81 15.71 -25.25
C SER A 468 -34.42 16.29 -25.50
N ASN A 469 -34.32 17.59 -25.76
CA ASN A 469 -33.01 18.22 -25.92
C ASN A 469 -32.32 18.28 -24.54
N GLU A 470 -31.01 18.49 -24.51
CA GLU A 470 -30.20 18.59 -23.27
C GLU A 470 -30.60 19.74 -22.29
N PHE A 471 -31.77 20.35 -22.50
CA PHE A 471 -32.35 21.44 -21.72
C PHE A 471 -33.65 21.07 -20.99
N THR A 472 -34.16 19.84 -21.15
CA THR A 472 -35.47 19.45 -20.61
C THR A 472 -35.37 18.40 -19.50
N TRP A 473 -35.14 18.88 -18.28
CA TRP A 473 -35.39 18.16 -17.03
C TRP A 473 -36.19 19.05 -16.08
N SER A 474 -37.01 18.44 -15.23
CA SER A 474 -37.77 19.15 -14.21
C SER A 474 -37.71 18.41 -12.88
N ASP A 475 -37.44 19.15 -11.80
CA ASP A 475 -37.42 18.67 -10.42
C ASP A 475 -38.85 18.52 -9.85
N LEU A 476 -39.60 17.58 -10.41
CA LEU A 476 -40.97 17.27 -10.00
C LEU A 476 -41.09 15.79 -9.66
N ARG A 477 -41.75 15.43 -8.56
CA ARG A 477 -42.01 14.01 -8.21
C ARG A 477 -42.87 13.27 -9.23
N SER A 478 -43.66 14.01 -10.02
CA SER A 478 -44.41 13.47 -11.16
C SER A 478 -43.51 13.05 -12.33
N ASN A 479 -42.27 13.55 -12.41
CA ASN A 479 -41.27 13.13 -13.39
C ASN A 479 -40.60 11.81 -12.96
N VAL A 480 -41.30 10.69 -13.16
CA VAL A 480 -40.84 9.35 -12.75
C VAL A 480 -39.49 8.98 -13.36
N ILE A 481 -39.30 9.31 -14.64
CA ILE A 481 -38.10 8.94 -15.40
C ILE A 481 -36.89 9.70 -14.87
N GLY A 482 -36.99 11.02 -14.76
CA GLY A 482 -35.85 11.86 -14.44
C GLY A 482 -35.52 12.01 -12.96
N ASN A 483 -36.45 11.68 -12.06
CA ASN A 483 -36.33 11.95 -10.62
C ASN A 483 -36.37 10.72 -9.71
N THR A 484 -36.44 9.52 -10.26
CA THR A 484 -36.28 8.29 -9.49
C THR A 484 -34.80 7.91 -9.42
N ALA A 485 -34.36 7.35 -8.29
CA ALA A 485 -32.99 6.90 -8.07
C ALA A 485 -32.99 5.48 -7.47
N GLY A 486 -32.20 4.57 -8.04
CA GLY A 486 -32.01 3.20 -7.55
C GLY A 486 -30.65 2.96 -6.92
N ILE A 487 -30.55 1.88 -6.14
CA ILE A 487 -29.29 1.48 -5.49
C ILE A 487 -28.25 1.05 -6.54
N ALA A 488 -28.69 0.33 -7.58
CA ALA A 488 -27.83 -0.10 -8.66
C ALA A 488 -27.28 1.10 -9.45
N ASP A 489 -28.11 2.13 -9.65
CA ASP A 489 -27.75 3.35 -10.36
C ASP A 489 -26.70 4.18 -9.62
N SER A 490 -26.76 4.16 -8.29
CA SER A 490 -25.89 4.96 -7.43
C SER A 490 -24.62 4.20 -7.01
N ALA A 491 -24.58 2.87 -7.16
CA ALA A 491 -23.50 2.00 -6.67
C ALA A 491 -22.12 2.31 -7.28
N SER A 492 -22.10 2.82 -8.51
CA SER A 492 -20.84 3.13 -9.22
C SER A 492 -20.22 4.47 -8.83
N VAL A 493 -21.00 5.40 -8.25
CA VAL A 493 -20.54 6.75 -7.92
C VAL A 493 -19.42 6.76 -6.86
N PRO A 494 -19.50 5.99 -5.75
CA PRO A 494 -18.39 5.90 -4.79
C PRO A 494 -17.09 5.41 -5.42
N GLY A 495 -17.17 4.34 -6.24
CA GLY A 495 -16.01 3.78 -6.93
C GLY A 495 -15.38 4.76 -7.90
N MET A 496 -16.21 5.50 -8.67
CA MET A 496 -15.72 6.52 -9.59
C MET A 496 -15.07 7.69 -8.84
N ALA A 497 -15.68 8.14 -7.74
CA ALA A 497 -15.08 9.14 -6.87
C ALA A 497 -13.75 8.66 -6.28
N ALA A 498 -13.64 7.39 -5.87
CA ALA A 498 -12.42 6.81 -5.34
C ALA A 498 -11.32 6.72 -6.40
N ALA A 499 -11.68 6.35 -7.63
CA ALA A 499 -10.75 6.37 -8.76
C ALA A 499 -10.20 7.78 -9.02
N LEU A 500 -11.03 8.83 -8.91
CA LEU A 500 -10.59 10.21 -9.06
C LEU A 500 -9.75 10.70 -7.88
N VAL A 501 -10.08 10.30 -6.63
CA VAL A 501 -9.24 10.61 -5.46
C VAL A 501 -7.88 9.96 -5.62
N GLN A 502 -7.83 8.68 -5.97
CA GLN A 502 -6.59 7.96 -6.21
C GLN A 502 -5.79 8.56 -7.37
N LEU A 503 -6.45 8.93 -8.48
CA LEU A 503 -5.80 9.64 -9.57
C LEU A 503 -5.24 10.98 -9.09
N ALA A 504 -6.06 11.81 -8.44
CA ALA A 504 -5.65 13.13 -7.96
C ALA A 504 -4.47 13.03 -6.98
N ALA A 505 -4.47 12.04 -6.09
CA ALA A 505 -3.35 11.76 -5.19
C ALA A 505 -2.08 11.32 -5.94
N SER A 506 -2.23 10.64 -7.07
CA SER A 506 -1.10 10.27 -7.94
C SER A 506 -0.62 11.40 -8.86
N LEU A 507 -1.45 12.42 -9.09
CA LEU A 507 -1.08 13.55 -9.94
C LEU A 507 -0.18 14.48 -9.13
N PRO A 508 0.87 15.04 -9.75
CA PRO A 508 1.67 16.06 -9.09
C PRO A 508 0.83 17.28 -8.70
N GLU A 509 1.19 17.98 -7.63
CA GLU A 509 0.38 19.08 -7.06
C GLU A 509 0.06 20.23 -8.06
N TYR A 510 0.94 20.48 -9.02
CA TYR A 510 0.77 21.46 -10.10
C TYR A 510 0.00 20.93 -11.31
N CYS A 511 -0.44 19.66 -11.29
CA CYS A 511 -1.14 18.98 -12.37
C CYS A 511 -2.62 18.82 -12.00
N PRO A 512 -3.42 19.90 -12.06
CA PRO A 512 -4.86 19.77 -11.86
C PRO A 512 -5.45 18.86 -12.94
N MET A 513 -6.61 18.29 -12.65
CA MET A 513 -7.30 17.36 -13.55
C MET A 513 -7.52 17.93 -14.97
N ALA A 514 -7.66 19.25 -15.12
CA ALA A 514 -7.77 19.90 -16.42
C ALA A 514 -6.50 19.74 -17.28
N ASP A 515 -5.32 19.94 -16.67
CA ASP A 515 -4.03 19.83 -17.36
C ASP A 515 -3.68 18.37 -17.64
N TYR A 516 -4.02 17.47 -16.71
CA TYR A 516 -3.97 16.03 -16.96
C TYR A 516 -4.80 15.65 -18.19
N CYS A 517 -6.04 16.14 -18.29
CA CYS A 517 -6.90 15.83 -19.42
C CYS A 517 -6.53 16.51 -20.72
N ALA A 518 -5.88 17.67 -20.66
CA ALA A 518 -5.26 18.31 -21.82
C ALA A 518 -3.96 17.60 -22.26
N GLY A 519 -3.48 16.59 -21.50
CA GLY A 519 -2.25 15.88 -21.78
C GLY A 519 -0.99 16.70 -21.51
N LEU A 520 -1.12 17.76 -20.70
CA LEU A 520 -0.04 18.67 -20.33
C LEU A 520 0.81 18.14 -19.17
N CYS A 521 0.27 17.19 -18.40
CA CYS A 521 0.96 16.53 -17.29
C CYS A 521 0.38 15.13 -17.03
N TYR A 522 1.11 14.32 -16.28
CA TYR A 522 0.79 12.93 -15.91
C TYR A 522 1.44 12.58 -14.56
N PRO A 523 1.07 11.45 -13.90
CA PRO A 523 1.63 11.04 -12.60
C PRO A 523 3.16 11.08 -12.49
N ASP A 524 3.87 10.94 -13.61
CA ASP A 524 5.33 10.95 -13.69
C ASP A 524 5.91 12.18 -14.44
N SER A 525 5.11 13.24 -14.62
CA SER A 525 5.61 14.49 -15.21
C SER A 525 6.58 15.21 -14.27
N PRO A 526 7.60 15.92 -14.76
CA PRO A 526 8.44 16.81 -13.95
C PRO A 526 7.68 18.06 -13.51
N ALA A 527 7.88 18.48 -12.26
CA ALA A 527 7.21 19.60 -11.61
C ALA A 527 7.91 20.95 -11.73
N PRO A 528 7.22 22.05 -12.11
CA PRO A 528 7.63 23.41 -11.74
C PRO A 528 7.20 23.76 -10.29
N PRO A 529 7.93 24.62 -9.54
CA PRO A 529 7.67 24.93 -8.11
C PRO A 529 6.56 26.01 -7.96
N PRO A 530 5.82 26.25 -6.82
CA PRO A 530 6.02 26.00 -5.35
C PRO A 530 4.67 25.70 -4.58
N PRO A 531 4.40 26.11 -3.29
CA PRO A 531 4.98 25.86 -1.94
C PRO A 531 4.06 25.03 -0.96
N SER A 532 4.59 24.47 0.15
CA SER A 532 3.88 23.55 1.08
C SER A 532 3.68 24.05 2.55
N PRO A 533 2.59 23.63 3.27
CA PRO A 533 2.41 23.74 4.73
C PRO A 533 2.61 22.40 5.51
N PRO A 534 2.63 22.39 6.87
CA PRO A 534 3.36 21.41 7.70
C PRO A 534 2.52 20.21 8.26
N PRO A 535 3.19 19.15 8.79
CA PRO A 535 2.55 17.91 9.28
C PRO A 535 2.09 17.96 10.77
N PRO A 536 1.22 17.02 11.22
CA PRO A 536 0.67 16.95 12.59
C PRO A 536 1.58 16.21 13.59
N PRO A 537 1.35 16.34 14.93
CA PRO A 537 2.27 15.86 15.97
C PRO A 537 2.04 14.39 16.42
N PRO A 538 3.07 13.70 16.95
CA PRO A 538 2.98 12.31 17.46
C PRO A 538 2.38 12.21 18.88
N ASN A 539 1.98 10.99 19.25
CA ASN A 539 1.49 10.63 20.60
C ASN A 539 2.68 10.47 21.57
N VAL A 540 2.76 11.33 22.59
CA VAL A 540 3.99 11.59 23.37
C VAL A 540 4.33 10.48 24.39
N ASP A 541 3.35 9.66 24.80
CA ASP A 541 3.51 8.74 25.93
C ASP A 541 4.34 7.46 25.61
N VAL A 542 4.52 7.10 24.34
CA VAL A 542 5.25 5.86 23.92
C VAL A 542 6.75 6.11 23.67
N CYS A 543 7.18 7.38 23.63
CA CYS A 543 8.52 7.77 23.18
C CYS A 543 9.59 7.75 24.28
N ILE A 544 9.20 7.74 25.56
CA ILE A 544 10.12 7.83 26.70
C ILE A 544 10.30 6.43 27.32
N VAL A 545 11.43 5.78 27.06
CA VAL A 545 11.62 4.34 27.36
C VAL A 545 11.99 4.06 28.82
N ASP A 546 12.64 5.01 29.51
CA ASP A 546 13.11 4.85 30.90
C ASP A 546 13.04 6.14 31.74
N GLY A 547 12.18 7.08 31.33
CA GLY A 547 12.05 8.39 31.96
C GLY A 547 13.13 9.41 31.57
N SER A 548 14.16 9.00 30.83
CA SER A 548 15.27 9.88 30.42
C SER A 548 15.61 9.82 28.93
N LEU A 549 15.48 8.64 28.29
CA LEU A 549 15.77 8.46 26.87
C LEU A 549 14.52 8.69 26.01
N ASP A 550 14.50 9.79 25.26
CA ASP A 550 13.54 10.05 24.17
C ASP A 550 13.95 9.27 22.91
N ALA A 551 13.39 8.07 22.74
CA ALA A 551 13.71 7.18 21.64
C ALA A 551 13.13 7.67 20.31
N CYS A 552 12.01 8.39 20.31
CA CYS A 552 11.45 8.97 19.08
C CYS A 552 12.39 10.04 18.52
N ARG A 553 12.96 10.90 19.38
CA ARG A 553 13.94 11.88 18.93
C ARG A 553 15.24 11.24 18.46
N VAL A 554 15.73 10.19 19.14
CA VAL A 554 16.88 9.39 18.67
C VAL A 554 16.60 8.78 17.30
N MET A 555 15.37 8.32 17.04
CA MET A 555 14.96 7.74 15.77
C MET A 555 14.88 8.77 14.63
N GLU A 556 14.33 9.95 14.93
CA GLU A 556 14.12 11.03 13.96
C GLU A 556 15.44 11.59 13.43
N LEU A 557 16.38 11.85 14.35
CA LEU A 557 17.59 12.61 14.09
C LEU A 557 18.42 12.04 12.92
N PRO A 558 18.77 10.74 12.84
CA PRO A 558 19.53 10.18 11.73
C PRO A 558 18.91 10.41 10.36
N PHE A 559 17.59 10.59 10.26
CA PHE A 559 16.98 10.94 8.98
C PHE A 559 17.34 12.36 8.54
N TYR A 560 17.53 13.33 9.44
CA TYR A 560 18.07 14.66 9.09
C TYR A 560 19.50 14.55 8.59
N PHE A 561 20.28 13.63 9.14
CA PHE A 561 21.63 13.38 8.66
C PHE A 561 21.63 12.77 7.25
N LEU A 562 20.78 11.78 6.97
CA LEU A 562 20.63 11.24 5.63
C LEU A 562 20.16 12.31 4.63
N ASP A 563 19.24 13.19 5.01
CA ASP A 563 18.85 14.35 4.21
C ASP A 563 20.04 15.28 3.92
N ALA A 564 20.88 15.52 4.93
CA ALA A 564 22.10 16.32 4.83
C ALA A 564 23.20 15.68 4.01
N GLN A 565 23.11 14.37 3.73
CA GLN A 565 24.04 13.65 2.86
C GLN A 565 23.48 13.46 1.44
N ALA A 566 22.22 13.78 1.16
CA ALA A 566 21.62 13.57 -0.15
C ALA A 566 22.38 14.32 -1.27
N SER A 567 22.63 13.65 -2.39
CA SER A 567 23.30 14.16 -3.59
C SER A 567 22.30 14.28 -4.75
N GLY A 568 22.66 14.99 -5.82
CA GLY A 568 21.78 15.25 -6.96
C GLY A 568 20.72 16.30 -6.67
N PRO A 569 19.61 16.30 -7.43
CA PRO A 569 18.42 17.06 -7.09
C PRO A 569 17.86 16.60 -5.74
N LEU A 570 17.67 17.52 -4.80
CA LEU A 570 17.16 17.19 -3.48
C LEU A 570 15.65 16.89 -3.54
N PRO A 571 15.17 15.82 -2.90
CA PRO A 571 13.74 15.56 -2.80
C PRO A 571 12.99 16.70 -2.08
N VAL A 572 11.75 16.99 -2.49
CA VAL A 572 10.94 18.07 -1.90
C VAL A 572 10.67 17.91 -0.39
N TRP A 573 10.73 16.67 0.10
CA TRP A 573 10.57 16.32 1.51
C TRP A 573 11.87 16.44 2.32
N ASN A 574 13.02 16.66 1.68
CA ASN A 574 14.31 16.79 2.37
C ASN A 574 14.25 17.94 3.38
N ARG A 575 14.46 17.61 4.66
CA ARG A 575 14.23 18.51 5.80
C ARG A 575 15.27 19.61 5.92
N VAL A 576 16.45 19.42 5.33
CA VAL A 576 17.57 20.37 5.39
C VAL A 576 17.80 21.13 4.08
N ALA A 577 16.90 20.99 3.10
CA ALA A 577 16.96 21.72 1.85
C ALA A 577 16.77 23.24 2.03
N LEU A 578 17.47 24.04 1.23
CA LEU A 578 17.35 25.49 1.19
C LEU A 578 15.89 25.91 0.98
N GLY A 579 15.45 26.91 1.74
CA GLY A 579 14.06 27.37 1.75
C GLY A 579 13.16 26.66 2.78
N LYS A 580 13.61 25.56 3.40
CA LYS A 580 12.98 25.01 4.62
C LYS A 580 13.50 25.73 5.87
N PRO A 581 12.73 25.77 6.98
CA PRO A 581 13.21 26.32 8.24
C PRO A 581 14.52 25.67 8.70
N GLY A 582 15.60 26.46 8.82
CA GLY A 582 16.93 25.95 9.19
C GLY A 582 17.64 25.16 8.09
N GLY A 583 17.12 25.13 6.85
CA GLY A 583 17.71 24.43 5.72
C GLY A 583 18.94 25.13 5.13
N TRP A 584 19.91 24.33 4.69
CA TRP A 584 21.24 24.80 4.29
C TRP A 584 21.87 24.00 3.12
N ARG A 585 21.24 22.90 2.70
CA ARG A 585 21.63 22.06 1.55
C ARG A 585 20.89 22.46 0.27
N GLY A 586 21.53 22.36 -0.88
CA GLY A 586 20.90 22.52 -2.19
C GLY A 586 21.24 21.37 -3.12
N ASP A 587 20.71 21.45 -4.34
CA ASP A 587 21.04 20.54 -5.43
C ASP A 587 22.55 20.57 -5.73
N SER A 588 23.15 19.39 -5.86
CA SER A 588 24.60 19.27 -6.04
C SER A 588 24.97 18.04 -6.85
N HIS A 589 26.11 18.09 -7.54
CA HIS A 589 26.61 16.98 -8.36
C HIS A 589 25.62 16.48 -9.40
N LEU A 590 25.07 17.43 -10.17
CA LEU A 590 24.01 17.22 -11.17
C LEU A 590 24.53 16.59 -12.47
N PHE A 591 25.83 16.41 -12.60
CA PHE A 591 26.50 15.79 -13.74
C PHE A 591 27.22 14.50 -13.36
N ASP A 592 26.93 13.91 -12.19
CA ASP A 592 27.45 12.58 -11.82
C ASP A 592 27.13 11.56 -12.94
N GLY A 593 28.19 10.95 -13.51
CA GLY A 593 28.12 10.03 -14.65
C GLY A 593 28.29 10.66 -16.03
N GLN A 594 28.53 11.97 -16.09
CA GLN A 594 28.79 12.75 -17.32
C GLN A 594 30.14 13.49 -17.21
N GLY A 595 30.80 13.76 -18.35
CA GLY A 595 32.09 14.47 -18.38
C GLY A 595 33.28 13.63 -18.87
N TYR A 596 34.49 13.97 -18.39
CA TYR A 596 35.73 13.24 -18.72
C TYR A 596 35.74 11.87 -18.01
N ASP A 597 36.04 10.78 -18.73
CA ASP A 597 35.94 9.37 -18.27
C ASP A 597 34.55 8.96 -17.73
N ALA A 598 33.50 9.53 -18.33
CA ALA A 598 32.12 9.26 -17.96
C ALA A 598 31.61 7.90 -18.43
N VAL A 599 30.57 7.42 -17.73
CA VAL A 599 29.82 6.21 -18.08
C VAL A 599 28.64 6.50 -19.02
N ASP A 600 28.50 7.75 -19.47
CA ASP A 600 27.41 8.26 -20.31
C ASP A 600 26.01 7.90 -19.79
N ALA A 601 25.84 7.94 -18.46
CA ALA A 601 24.58 7.65 -17.78
C ALA A 601 24.32 8.68 -16.67
N ASN A 602 23.04 8.93 -16.37
CA ASN A 602 22.68 9.78 -15.24
C ASN A 602 22.74 8.95 -13.95
N VAL A 603 23.79 9.15 -13.15
CA VAL A 603 23.93 8.50 -11.82
C VAL A 603 23.94 9.54 -10.70
N THR A 604 23.18 10.63 -10.88
CA THR A 604 22.87 11.59 -9.81
C THR A 604 22.01 10.95 -8.71
N GLY A 605 21.86 11.64 -7.57
CA GLY A 605 21.09 11.09 -6.43
C GLY A 605 21.93 10.31 -5.44
N GLY A 606 21.26 9.59 -4.53
CA GLY A 606 21.89 8.81 -3.46
C GLY A 606 22.42 9.70 -2.35
N TRP A 607 23.38 9.18 -1.57
CA TRP A 607 24.00 9.92 -0.47
C TRP A 607 25.52 9.98 -0.60
N TYR A 608 26.07 11.12 -0.23
CA TYR A 608 27.49 11.28 0.05
C TYR A 608 27.89 10.49 1.30
N ASP A 609 29.14 10.05 1.31
CA ASP A 609 29.68 9.23 2.37
C ASP A 609 30.74 9.99 3.21
N LEU A 610 30.67 9.77 4.53
CA LEU A 610 31.52 10.41 5.54
C LEU A 610 31.50 11.96 5.45
N ASP A 611 32.68 12.59 5.54
CA ASP A 611 32.86 14.03 5.55
C ASP A 611 32.88 14.67 4.15
N GLY A 612 32.86 13.86 3.08
CA GLY A 612 33.15 14.24 1.70
C GLY A 612 32.00 14.04 0.74
N HIS A 613 32.29 14.01 -0.56
CA HIS A 613 31.28 13.92 -1.63
C HIS A 613 31.45 12.70 -2.54
N VAL A 614 32.25 11.72 -2.11
CA VAL A 614 32.30 10.39 -2.74
C VAL A 614 30.99 9.66 -2.43
N LYS A 615 30.44 8.97 -3.44
CA LYS A 615 29.32 8.05 -3.29
C LYS A 615 29.82 6.64 -3.44
N SER A 616 29.61 5.80 -2.43
CA SER A 616 29.94 4.37 -2.50
C SER A 616 28.66 3.55 -2.57
N THR A 617 28.52 2.73 -3.60
CA THR A 617 27.38 1.82 -3.75
C THR A 617 27.30 0.83 -2.59
N LEU A 618 28.44 0.44 -2.01
CA LEU A 618 28.49 -0.44 -0.84
C LEU A 618 27.82 0.20 0.39
N THR A 619 28.16 1.44 0.74
CA THR A 619 27.58 2.10 1.93
C THR A 619 26.15 2.58 1.71
N ILE A 620 25.80 2.98 0.47
CA ILE A 620 24.41 3.29 0.11
C ILE A 620 23.55 2.03 0.18
N ALA A 621 24.03 0.90 -0.34
CA ALA A 621 23.33 -0.38 -0.25
C ALA A 621 23.17 -0.84 1.21
N PHE A 622 24.23 -0.74 2.01
CA PHE A 622 24.18 -1.09 3.43
C PHE A 622 23.16 -0.27 4.21
N THR A 623 23.16 1.05 3.99
CA THR A 623 22.20 1.96 4.60
C THR A 623 20.77 1.60 4.20
N THR A 624 20.55 1.36 2.90
CA THR A 624 19.23 1.04 2.34
C THR A 624 18.69 -0.27 2.87
N HIS A 625 19.46 -1.37 2.84
CA HIS A 625 18.98 -2.67 3.34
C HIS A 625 18.85 -2.68 4.87
N THR A 626 19.66 -1.93 5.60
CA THR A 626 19.59 -1.85 7.07
C THR A 626 18.32 -1.12 7.50
N LEU A 627 18.01 0.03 6.89
CA LEU A 627 16.74 0.73 7.12
C LEU A 627 15.56 -0.12 6.67
N GLY A 628 15.66 -0.79 5.52
CA GLY A 628 14.58 -1.63 5.02
C GLY A 628 14.30 -2.85 5.90
N LEU A 629 15.33 -3.61 6.28
CA LEU A 629 15.19 -4.81 7.11
C LEU A 629 14.75 -4.46 8.54
N SER A 630 15.31 -3.40 9.14
CA SER A 630 14.85 -2.93 10.46
C SER A 630 13.42 -2.38 10.41
N GLY A 631 13.06 -1.68 9.33
CA GLY A 631 11.69 -1.25 9.07
C GLY A 631 10.71 -2.42 9.03
N LEU A 632 11.07 -3.53 8.38
CA LEU A 632 10.21 -4.72 8.31
C LEU A 632 10.08 -5.47 9.64
N ILE A 633 11.16 -5.54 10.43
CA ILE A 633 11.16 -6.26 11.72
C ILE A 633 10.49 -5.43 12.83
N PHE A 634 10.69 -4.11 12.82
CA PHE A 634 10.19 -3.17 13.83
C PHE A 634 9.16 -2.18 13.26
N GLU A 635 8.33 -2.66 12.32
CA GLU A 635 7.33 -1.83 11.62
C GLU A 635 6.40 -1.12 12.62
N VAL A 636 5.97 -1.82 13.68
CA VAL A 636 5.14 -1.27 14.74
C VAL A 636 5.85 -0.11 15.44
N GLY A 637 7.10 -0.29 15.87
CA GLY A 637 7.88 0.76 16.53
C GLY A 637 8.06 2.02 15.66
N PHE A 638 8.29 1.86 14.36
CA PHE A 638 8.38 2.99 13.43
C PHE A 638 7.05 3.70 13.20
N ARG A 639 5.94 2.95 13.15
CA ARG A 639 4.59 3.50 12.98
C ARG A 639 4.12 4.24 14.24
N ASP A 640 4.34 3.67 15.41
CA ASP A 640 3.99 4.27 16.70
C ASP A 640 4.77 5.56 16.94
N ALA A 641 6.04 5.62 16.50
CA ALA A 641 6.86 6.82 16.54
C ALA A 641 6.54 7.84 15.42
N GLY A 642 5.64 7.52 14.47
CA GLY A 642 5.31 8.42 13.35
C GLY A 642 6.41 8.56 12.29
N HIS A 643 7.35 7.62 12.22
CA HIS A 643 8.52 7.69 11.34
C HIS A 643 8.59 6.60 10.25
N TRP A 644 7.54 5.78 10.11
CA TRP A 644 7.41 4.82 9.00
C TRP A 644 7.63 5.48 7.64
N ASP A 645 7.01 6.63 7.39
CA ASP A 645 7.14 7.35 6.13
C ASP A 645 8.57 7.83 5.87
N SER A 646 9.30 8.22 6.92
CA SER A 646 10.72 8.58 6.80
C SER A 646 11.57 7.36 6.42
N VAL A 647 11.28 6.17 6.96
CA VAL A 647 11.96 4.93 6.55
C VAL A 647 11.70 4.65 5.07
N VAL A 648 10.43 4.68 4.64
CA VAL A 648 10.06 4.39 3.24
C VAL A 648 10.75 5.38 2.29
N GLN A 649 10.67 6.69 2.56
CA GLN A 649 11.29 7.72 1.72
C GLN A 649 12.81 7.52 1.58
N GLN A 650 13.51 7.24 2.67
CA GLN A 650 14.96 7.02 2.62
C GLN A 650 15.32 5.72 1.88
N VAL A 651 14.60 4.63 2.14
CA VAL A 651 14.81 3.35 1.43
C VAL A 651 14.57 3.52 -0.08
N GLN A 652 13.54 4.27 -0.47
CA GLN A 652 13.25 4.58 -1.87
C GLN A 652 14.31 5.48 -2.51
N LEU A 653 14.84 6.47 -1.77
CA LEU A 653 15.95 7.32 -2.24
C LEU A 653 17.19 6.48 -2.56
N GLY A 654 17.56 5.56 -1.66
CA GLY A 654 18.66 4.62 -1.87
C GLY A 654 18.41 3.69 -3.07
N ALA A 655 17.21 3.12 -3.17
CA ALA A 655 16.83 2.25 -4.28
C ALA A 655 16.90 2.94 -5.64
N ARG A 656 16.41 4.19 -5.74
CA ARG A 656 16.45 4.98 -6.99
C ARG A 656 17.87 5.24 -7.45
N TYR A 657 18.80 5.53 -6.52
CA TYR A 657 20.22 5.62 -6.87
C TYR A 657 20.77 4.27 -7.37
N LEU A 658 20.45 3.15 -6.70
CA LEU A 658 20.96 1.84 -7.10
C LEU A 658 20.42 1.38 -8.47
N LEU A 659 19.18 1.75 -8.80
CA LEU A 659 18.61 1.56 -10.14
C LEU A 659 19.39 2.37 -11.18
N ALA A 660 19.62 3.66 -10.91
CA ALA A 660 20.42 4.52 -11.80
C ALA A 660 21.86 4.03 -11.95
N ALA A 661 22.47 3.54 -10.85
CA ALA A 661 23.81 2.99 -10.84
C ALA A 661 23.93 1.70 -11.67
N HIS A 662 22.85 0.95 -11.88
CA HIS A 662 22.82 -0.24 -12.74
C HIS A 662 22.77 0.16 -14.23
N VAL A 663 23.78 0.90 -14.68
CA VAL A 663 23.85 1.61 -15.97
C VAL A 663 23.72 0.72 -17.20
N ARG A 664 24.00 -0.59 -17.07
CA ARG A 664 23.57 -1.61 -18.04
C ARG A 664 22.89 -2.74 -17.29
N ALA A 665 21.56 -2.77 -17.32
CA ALA A 665 20.73 -3.82 -16.74
C ALA A 665 20.41 -4.90 -17.78
N SER A 666 20.72 -6.16 -17.49
CA SER A 666 20.52 -7.28 -18.42
C SER A 666 20.21 -8.58 -17.70
N ASP A 667 19.38 -9.42 -18.32
CA ASP A 667 19.17 -10.79 -17.86
C ASP A 667 20.37 -11.71 -18.15
N ASP A 668 21.25 -11.31 -19.08
CA ASP A 668 22.57 -11.91 -19.29
C ASP A 668 23.57 -11.35 -18.25
N PRO A 669 24.06 -12.17 -17.30
CA PRO A 669 25.03 -11.75 -16.29
C PRO A 669 26.22 -11.01 -16.89
N ALA A 670 26.77 -11.47 -18.02
CA ALA A 670 28.00 -10.91 -18.61
C ALA A 670 27.82 -9.47 -19.15
N ALA A 671 26.58 -9.07 -19.45
CA ALA A 671 26.25 -7.76 -20.00
C ALA A 671 25.98 -6.69 -18.93
N ASN A 672 25.85 -7.09 -17.65
CA ASN A 672 25.55 -6.16 -16.58
C ASN A 672 26.73 -5.23 -16.28
N ALA A 673 26.39 -3.98 -15.90
CA ALA A 673 27.35 -2.98 -15.49
C ALA A 673 26.76 -2.12 -14.37
N LEU A 674 27.43 -2.11 -13.22
CA LEU A 674 26.98 -1.42 -12.02
C LEU A 674 28.04 -0.40 -11.58
N VAL A 675 27.67 0.87 -11.45
CA VAL A 675 28.53 1.89 -10.83
C VAL A 675 28.76 1.52 -9.37
N ALA A 676 30.01 1.29 -9.00
CA ALA A 676 30.42 0.91 -7.66
C ALA A 676 30.85 2.12 -6.82
N GLN A 677 31.38 3.16 -7.47
CA GLN A 677 31.76 4.41 -6.82
C GLN A 677 31.63 5.60 -7.78
N VAL A 678 31.17 6.74 -7.26
CA VAL A 678 31.24 8.04 -7.95
C VAL A 678 32.11 9.00 -7.13
N GLY A 679 33.05 9.65 -7.80
CA GLY A 679 34.05 10.53 -7.19
C GLY A 679 35.36 9.81 -6.88
N ASP A 680 36.47 10.51 -7.14
CA ASP A 680 37.81 10.07 -6.78
C ASP A 680 38.17 10.55 -5.36
N VAL A 681 38.79 9.67 -4.58
CA VAL A 681 39.03 9.89 -3.15
C VAL A 681 40.06 11.00 -2.92
N ASP A 682 41.08 11.11 -3.77
CA ASP A 682 42.19 12.04 -3.57
C ASP A 682 41.78 13.46 -4.00
N THR A 683 41.07 13.59 -5.12
CA THR A 683 40.51 14.88 -5.59
C THR A 683 39.36 15.38 -4.70
N ASP A 684 38.50 14.50 -4.19
CA ASP A 684 37.50 14.86 -3.18
C ASP A 684 38.16 15.34 -1.87
N ALA A 685 39.25 14.69 -1.44
CA ALA A 685 40.02 15.10 -0.26
C ALA A 685 40.69 16.47 -0.43
N ALA A 686 41.03 16.87 -1.66
CA ALA A 686 41.61 18.17 -1.97
C ALA A 686 40.59 19.31 -1.95
N TYR A 687 39.29 19.02 -2.03
CA TYR A 687 38.22 20.02 -1.99
C TYR A 687 37.63 20.16 -0.57
N TRP A 688 37.61 21.38 -0.03
CA TRP A 688 36.94 21.70 1.23
C TRP A 688 35.92 22.82 1.01
N GLY A 689 34.66 22.43 0.83
CA GLY A 689 33.56 23.36 0.61
C GLY A 689 32.23 22.64 0.39
N ARG A 690 31.20 23.41 0.05
CA ARG A 690 29.85 22.92 -0.27
C ARG A 690 29.85 22.04 -1.53
N PRO A 691 29.09 20.94 -1.59
CA PRO A 691 28.94 20.16 -2.81
C PRO A 691 28.20 20.96 -3.90
N GLU A 692 27.34 21.91 -3.52
CA GLU A 692 26.61 22.79 -4.44
C GLU A 692 27.52 23.78 -5.20
N GLU A 693 28.77 23.93 -4.75
CA GLU A 693 29.76 24.87 -5.33
C GLU A 693 31.00 24.14 -5.89
N GLN A 694 31.06 22.82 -5.73
CA GLN A 694 32.12 22.03 -6.33
C GLN A 694 31.92 22.02 -7.84
N GLN A 695 32.93 22.44 -8.60
CA GLN A 695 32.90 22.33 -10.05
C GLN A 695 32.76 20.86 -10.48
N GLU A 696 32.15 20.62 -11.63
CA GLU A 696 31.87 19.27 -12.14
C GLU A 696 32.41 19.12 -13.57
N ARG A 697 32.53 17.88 -14.05
CA ARG A 697 33.03 17.54 -15.39
C ARG A 697 34.48 17.97 -15.63
N GLY A 698 35.27 18.06 -14.56
CA GLY A 698 36.70 18.31 -14.65
C GLY A 698 37.48 17.10 -15.14
N VAL A 699 38.69 17.33 -15.61
CA VAL A 699 39.65 16.27 -15.96
C VAL A 699 40.40 15.78 -14.72
N GLU A 700 41.07 14.64 -14.83
CA GLU A 700 41.87 14.02 -13.76
C GLU A 700 42.78 15.03 -13.02
N ASN A 701 42.97 14.84 -11.72
CA ASN A 701 43.78 15.69 -10.82
C ASN A 701 43.25 17.12 -10.59
N THR A 702 42.00 17.41 -10.95
CA THR A 702 41.32 18.67 -10.60
C THR A 702 40.26 18.44 -9.52
N PRO A 703 39.93 19.45 -8.67
CA PRO A 703 38.81 19.35 -7.72
C PRO A 703 37.45 19.07 -8.36
N ALA A 704 37.35 19.23 -9.69
CA ALA A 704 36.16 18.98 -10.49
C ALA A 704 36.08 17.56 -11.06
N TYR A 705 37.11 16.74 -10.85
CA TYR A 705 37.18 15.35 -11.29
C TYR A 705 36.30 14.46 -10.41
N ARG A 706 35.24 13.90 -11.00
CA ARG A 706 34.29 13.02 -10.31
C ARG A 706 33.93 11.81 -11.19
N PRO A 707 34.87 10.87 -11.40
CA PRO A 707 34.63 9.71 -12.27
C PRO A 707 33.57 8.78 -11.68
N ALA A 708 32.93 7.97 -12.53
CA ALA A 708 32.05 6.88 -12.12
C ALA A 708 32.71 5.55 -12.48
N TRP A 709 33.18 4.81 -11.49
CA TRP A 709 33.83 3.52 -11.71
C TRP A 709 32.82 2.36 -11.65
N VAL A 710 32.92 1.46 -12.61
CA VAL A 710 31.94 0.41 -12.87
C VAL A 710 32.49 -0.97 -12.52
N ALA A 711 31.63 -1.81 -11.97
CA ALA A 711 31.78 -3.26 -11.88
C ALA A 711 31.09 -3.91 -13.08
N ASP A 712 31.83 -4.69 -13.86
CA ASP A 712 31.33 -5.42 -15.03
C ASP A 712 32.02 -6.79 -15.18
N ALA A 713 31.88 -7.49 -16.31
CA ALA A 713 32.52 -8.80 -16.49
C ALA A 713 34.07 -8.74 -16.57
N VAL A 714 34.66 -7.58 -16.88
CA VAL A 714 36.11 -7.39 -17.00
C VAL A 714 36.72 -7.03 -15.65
N PHE A 715 36.09 -6.09 -14.94
CA PHE A 715 36.42 -5.68 -13.57
C PHE A 715 35.29 -6.09 -12.62
N PRO A 716 35.18 -7.38 -12.27
CA PRO A 716 34.04 -7.91 -11.52
C PRO A 716 33.97 -7.40 -10.09
N GLY A 717 32.74 -7.18 -9.63
CA GLY A 717 32.39 -6.68 -8.29
C GLY A 717 31.14 -7.34 -7.73
N GLY A 718 31.23 -8.64 -7.44
CA GLY A 718 30.13 -9.44 -6.90
C GLY A 718 29.74 -9.08 -5.47
N ASP A 719 30.64 -8.54 -4.67
CA ASP A 719 30.34 -7.94 -3.35
C ASP A 719 29.42 -6.72 -3.49
N VAL A 720 29.79 -5.75 -4.35
CA VAL A 720 29.02 -4.52 -4.56
C VAL A 720 27.67 -4.82 -5.25
N ALA A 721 27.66 -5.74 -6.22
CA ALA A 721 26.42 -6.17 -6.86
C ALA A 721 25.49 -6.97 -5.93
N GLY A 722 26.06 -7.83 -5.07
CA GLY A 722 25.32 -8.51 -4.00
C GLY A 722 24.71 -7.49 -3.03
N ALA A 723 25.48 -6.49 -2.60
CA ALA A 723 24.99 -5.42 -1.74
C ALA A 723 23.83 -4.64 -2.40
N ALA A 724 24.00 -4.20 -3.65
CA ALA A 724 22.96 -3.49 -4.40
C ALA A 724 21.70 -4.35 -4.59
N SER A 725 21.85 -5.63 -4.91
CA SER A 725 20.74 -6.58 -5.02
C SER A 725 19.96 -6.73 -3.70
N ALA A 726 20.67 -6.90 -2.58
CA ALA A 726 20.08 -6.95 -1.25
C ALA A 726 19.29 -5.68 -0.92
N ALA A 727 19.88 -4.51 -1.17
CA ALA A 727 19.25 -3.21 -0.94
C ALA A 727 18.01 -2.98 -1.79
N LEU A 728 18.06 -3.30 -3.09
CA LEU A 728 16.91 -3.24 -3.97
C LEU A 728 15.81 -4.19 -3.48
N ALA A 729 16.13 -5.42 -3.12
CA ALA A 729 15.15 -6.37 -2.58
C ALA A 729 14.51 -5.91 -1.26
N ALA A 730 15.28 -5.29 -0.36
CA ALA A 730 14.72 -4.64 0.83
C ALA A 730 13.76 -3.50 0.45
N ALA A 731 14.10 -2.70 -0.56
CA ALA A 731 13.24 -1.65 -1.07
C ALA A 731 11.96 -2.18 -1.74
N VAL A 732 12.01 -3.34 -2.40
CA VAL A 732 10.82 -4.06 -2.90
C VAL A 732 9.86 -4.35 -1.76
N LEU A 733 10.38 -4.94 -0.68
CA LEU A 733 9.57 -5.36 0.48
C LEU A 733 8.92 -4.16 1.18
N VAL A 734 9.68 -3.07 1.39
CA VAL A 734 9.18 -1.85 2.03
C VAL A 734 8.21 -1.09 1.12
N SER A 735 8.53 -0.91 -0.16
CA SER A 735 7.69 -0.13 -1.09
C SER A 735 6.38 -0.85 -1.45
N ARG A 736 6.28 -2.16 -1.20
CA ARG A 736 5.02 -2.92 -1.28
C ARG A 736 4.13 -2.73 -0.06
N ARG A 737 4.65 -2.27 1.08
CA ARG A 737 3.84 -2.08 2.29
C ARG A 737 2.80 -0.98 2.08
N PRO A 738 1.54 -1.18 2.49
CA PRO A 738 0.52 -0.14 2.43
C PRO A 738 0.92 1.09 3.27
N GLY A 739 0.70 2.29 2.71
CA GLY A 739 0.98 3.56 3.35
C GLY A 739 1.11 4.71 2.33
N LEU A 740 1.34 5.93 2.83
CA LEU A 740 1.45 7.16 2.05
C LEU A 740 2.48 7.08 0.91
N HIS A 741 3.55 6.31 1.14
CA HIS A 741 4.65 6.15 0.19
C HIS A 741 4.72 4.76 -0.44
N GLN A 742 3.60 4.03 -0.53
CA GLN A 742 3.57 2.76 -1.28
C GLN A 742 3.91 3.02 -2.76
N ASP A 743 4.92 2.34 -3.29
CA ASP A 743 5.40 2.51 -4.66
C ASP A 743 5.62 1.13 -5.32
N LEU A 744 4.53 0.58 -5.88
CA LEU A 744 4.55 -0.72 -6.54
C LEU A 744 5.35 -0.71 -7.85
N ALA A 745 5.47 0.45 -8.50
CA ALA A 745 6.25 0.60 -9.73
C ALA A 745 7.75 0.47 -9.42
N LEU A 746 8.23 1.26 -8.45
CA LEU A 746 9.59 1.15 -7.95
C LEU A 746 9.87 -0.26 -7.41
N ALA A 747 8.94 -0.87 -6.69
CA ALA A 747 9.10 -2.25 -6.20
C ALA A 747 9.27 -3.25 -7.35
N ASN A 748 8.50 -3.15 -8.42
CA ASN A 748 8.61 -4.09 -9.55
C ASN A 748 9.91 -3.88 -10.35
N GLU A 749 10.34 -2.64 -10.52
CA GLU A 749 11.61 -2.31 -11.17
C GLU A 749 12.81 -2.74 -10.33
N ALA A 750 12.81 -2.40 -9.03
CA ALA A 750 13.83 -2.81 -8.06
C ALA A 750 13.95 -4.33 -7.99
N TYR A 751 12.83 -5.07 -8.05
CA TYR A 751 12.87 -6.54 -8.04
C TYR A 751 13.58 -7.11 -9.28
N ARG A 752 13.29 -6.57 -10.48
CA ARG A 752 13.96 -6.99 -11.72
C ARG A 752 15.47 -6.75 -11.64
N HIS A 753 15.89 -5.56 -11.24
CA HIS A 753 17.31 -5.23 -11.10
C HIS A 753 17.99 -6.05 -9.98
N ALA A 754 17.28 -6.31 -8.87
CA ALA A 754 17.80 -7.15 -7.79
C ALA A 754 18.12 -8.56 -8.28
N VAL A 755 17.24 -9.17 -9.09
CA VAL A 755 17.47 -10.50 -9.67
C VAL A 755 18.64 -10.50 -10.67
N GLN A 756 18.73 -9.49 -11.53
CA GLN A 756 19.83 -9.36 -12.50
C GLN A 756 21.19 -9.21 -11.81
N LEU A 757 21.27 -8.30 -10.84
CA LEU A 757 22.48 -8.09 -10.05
C LEU A 757 22.85 -9.31 -9.20
N LEU A 758 21.86 -10.05 -8.67
CA LEU A 758 22.11 -11.30 -7.97
C LEU A 758 22.76 -12.34 -8.90
N ARG A 759 22.21 -12.52 -10.12
CA ARG A 759 22.77 -13.45 -11.11
C ARG A 759 24.18 -13.04 -11.52
N TYR A 760 24.43 -11.76 -11.76
CA TYR A 760 25.77 -11.22 -12.02
C TYR A 760 26.73 -11.51 -10.87
N ALA A 761 26.34 -11.21 -9.62
CA ALA A 761 27.18 -11.44 -8.45
C ALA A 761 27.54 -12.93 -8.26
N VAL A 762 26.60 -13.82 -8.58
CA VAL A 762 26.81 -15.28 -8.53
C VAL A 762 27.76 -15.77 -9.62
N GLU A 763 27.64 -15.26 -10.84
CA GLU A 763 28.49 -15.66 -11.99
C GLU A 763 29.90 -15.07 -11.89
N TYR A 764 30.02 -13.84 -11.36
CA TYR A 764 31.27 -13.10 -11.21
C TYR A 764 31.59 -12.81 -9.73
N PRO A 765 31.82 -13.83 -8.88
CA PRO A 765 31.97 -13.68 -7.43
C PRO A 765 33.38 -13.20 -7.06
N ARG A 766 33.73 -11.96 -7.44
CA ARG A 766 35.00 -11.31 -7.09
C ARG A 766 34.75 -10.01 -6.35
N VAL A 767 35.61 -9.72 -5.38
CA VAL A 767 35.62 -8.42 -4.70
C VAL A 767 35.98 -7.35 -5.71
N TRP A 768 35.20 -6.27 -5.73
CA TRP A 768 35.42 -5.18 -6.65
C TRP A 768 36.77 -4.52 -6.45
N ARG A 769 37.50 -4.36 -7.56
CA ARG A 769 38.77 -3.63 -7.66
C ARG A 769 38.70 -2.79 -8.93
N PRO A 770 38.71 -1.45 -8.84
CA PRO A 770 38.68 -0.60 -10.01
C PRO A 770 40.00 -0.73 -10.79
N PRO A 771 39.97 -0.49 -12.11
CA PRO A 771 41.18 -0.47 -12.94
C PRO A 771 42.19 0.59 -12.49
N GLU A 772 41.68 1.70 -11.94
CA GLU A 772 42.45 2.87 -11.50
C GLU A 772 41.73 3.59 -10.35
N GLY A 773 42.42 4.53 -9.71
CA GLY A 773 41.90 5.24 -8.55
C GLY A 773 41.92 4.41 -7.26
N ARG A 774 41.32 4.96 -6.20
CA ARG A 774 41.31 4.35 -4.86
C ARG A 774 39.90 3.98 -4.43
N VAL A 775 39.75 2.72 -4.03
CA VAL A 775 38.54 2.23 -3.36
C VAL A 775 38.50 2.78 -1.94
N ARG A 776 37.37 3.38 -1.55
CA ARG A 776 37.17 3.84 -0.18
C ARG A 776 36.95 2.70 0.81
N TYR A 777 36.18 1.67 0.43
CA TYR A 777 35.85 0.52 1.27
C TYR A 777 36.32 -0.80 0.65
N ASN A 778 37.23 -1.50 1.32
CA ASN A 778 37.69 -2.81 0.89
C ASN A 778 36.88 -3.91 1.56
N THR A 779 36.12 -4.68 0.80
CA THR A 779 35.53 -5.92 1.34
C THR A 779 36.58 -7.05 1.32
N THR A 780 36.35 -8.06 2.15
CA THR A 780 37.20 -9.25 2.24
C THR A 780 36.50 -10.52 1.75
N SER A 781 35.18 -10.49 1.60
CA SER A 781 34.35 -11.57 1.08
C SER A 781 33.28 -10.99 0.15
N VAL A 782 32.87 -11.80 -0.83
CA VAL A 782 31.68 -11.56 -1.65
C VAL A 782 30.48 -12.39 -1.19
N HIS A 783 30.75 -13.47 -0.46
CA HIS A 783 29.76 -14.53 -0.19
C HIS A 783 28.73 -14.11 0.85
N ASP A 784 29.11 -13.27 1.80
CA ASP A 784 28.20 -12.62 2.74
C ASP A 784 27.17 -11.72 2.04
N HIS A 785 27.61 -10.89 1.10
CA HIS A 785 26.74 -10.01 0.33
C HIS A 785 25.81 -10.80 -0.59
N ILE A 786 26.31 -11.83 -1.27
CA ILE A 786 25.51 -12.75 -2.09
C ILE A 786 24.50 -13.52 -1.23
N ALA A 787 24.87 -13.95 -0.02
CA ALA A 787 23.97 -14.64 0.89
C ALA A 787 22.82 -13.75 1.35
N LEU A 788 23.12 -12.50 1.72
CA LEU A 788 22.11 -11.51 2.08
C LEU A 788 21.16 -11.22 0.90
N ALA A 789 21.72 -11.06 -0.30
CA ALA A 789 20.94 -10.85 -1.52
C ALA A 789 19.98 -12.00 -1.82
N HIS A 790 20.45 -13.26 -1.75
CA HIS A 790 19.58 -14.43 -1.91
C HIS A 790 18.43 -14.45 -0.89
N ALA A 791 18.71 -14.15 0.38
CA ALA A 791 17.69 -14.11 1.42
C ALA A 791 16.61 -13.06 1.13
N LEU A 792 17.02 -11.81 0.87
CA LEU A 792 16.10 -10.70 0.64
C LEU A 792 15.34 -10.82 -0.70
N VAL A 793 15.99 -11.29 -1.77
CA VAL A 793 15.31 -11.54 -3.06
C VAL A 793 14.30 -12.67 -2.93
N CYS A 794 14.64 -13.76 -2.22
CA CYS A 794 13.67 -14.82 -1.93
C CYS A 794 12.49 -14.30 -1.10
N MET A 795 12.73 -13.47 -0.08
CA MET A 795 11.64 -12.83 0.67
C MET A 795 10.74 -11.96 -0.21
N ALA A 796 11.32 -11.25 -1.17
CA ALA A 796 10.57 -10.42 -2.11
C ALA A 796 9.67 -11.27 -3.03
N ASP A 797 10.02 -12.52 -3.29
CA ASP A 797 9.23 -13.44 -4.10
C ASP A 797 9.60 -14.92 -3.83
N TYR A 798 8.81 -15.55 -2.95
CA TYR A 798 9.00 -16.96 -2.60
C TYR A 798 8.68 -17.93 -3.74
N THR A 799 8.14 -17.46 -4.88
CA THR A 799 7.79 -18.33 -6.01
C THR A 799 8.99 -18.72 -6.89
N GLN A 800 10.20 -18.24 -6.56
CA GLN A 800 11.46 -18.52 -7.27
C GLN A 800 12.32 -19.58 -6.53
N PRO A 801 12.01 -20.89 -6.64
CA PRO A 801 12.72 -21.93 -5.90
C PRO A 801 14.22 -22.01 -6.24
N SER A 802 14.63 -21.62 -7.45
CA SER A 802 16.05 -21.58 -7.85
C SER A 802 16.87 -20.56 -7.07
N ILE A 803 16.26 -19.46 -6.63
CA ILE A 803 16.90 -18.43 -5.80
C ILE A 803 16.84 -18.84 -4.33
N CYS A 804 15.65 -19.25 -3.86
CA CYS A 804 15.42 -19.60 -2.46
C CYS A 804 16.20 -20.82 -1.99
N ASN A 805 16.29 -21.88 -2.81
CA ASN A 805 16.94 -23.14 -2.40
C ASN A 805 18.46 -23.04 -2.27
N VAL A 806 19.07 -22.01 -2.85
CA VAL A 806 20.53 -21.83 -2.89
C VAL A 806 21.00 -20.87 -1.79
N ALA A 807 20.08 -20.14 -1.16
CA ALA A 807 20.35 -19.14 -0.13
C ALA A 807 21.17 -19.70 1.05
N ALA A 808 20.75 -20.81 1.64
CA ALA A 808 21.45 -21.48 2.74
C ALA A 808 22.88 -21.92 2.36
N ASN A 809 23.06 -22.44 1.14
CA ASN A 809 24.38 -22.87 0.65
C ASN A 809 25.33 -21.68 0.45
N ARG A 810 24.81 -20.51 0.01
CA ARG A 810 25.60 -19.28 -0.13
C ARG A 810 25.98 -18.72 1.24
N TRP A 811 25.06 -18.75 2.20
CA TRP A 811 25.36 -18.40 3.58
C TRP A 811 26.46 -19.31 4.16
N GLN A 812 26.35 -20.62 3.97
CA GLN A 812 27.35 -21.57 4.44
C GLN A 812 28.74 -21.33 3.82
N ALA A 813 28.79 -20.95 2.53
CA ALA A 813 30.04 -20.59 1.87
C ALA A 813 30.70 -19.37 2.53
N GLY A 814 29.92 -18.32 2.84
CA GLY A 814 30.41 -17.15 3.58
C GLY A 814 30.85 -17.49 4.99
N TYR A 815 30.07 -18.30 5.71
CA TYR A 815 30.42 -18.77 7.06
C TYR A 815 31.74 -19.55 7.09
N LEU A 816 31.97 -20.44 6.11
CA LEU A 816 33.22 -21.19 5.99
C LEU A 816 34.42 -20.34 5.54
N GLU A 817 34.18 -19.33 4.69
CA GLU A 817 35.22 -18.40 4.24
C GLU A 817 35.77 -17.59 5.42
N TYR A 818 34.85 -17.05 6.23
CA TYR A 818 35.24 -16.43 7.48
C TYR A 818 35.87 -17.49 8.39
N GLY A 819 35.25 -18.66 8.55
CA GLY A 819 35.51 -19.77 9.48
C GLY A 819 36.86 -20.54 9.45
N ARG A 820 37.73 -20.39 8.44
CA ARG A 820 38.98 -21.19 8.33
C ARG A 820 39.93 -21.06 9.53
N THR A 821 40.37 -22.17 10.13
CA THR A 821 41.39 -22.19 11.20
C THR A 821 42.66 -22.96 10.79
N PRO A 822 43.87 -22.50 11.20
CA PRO A 822 44.14 -21.27 11.94
C PRO A 822 44.01 -20.04 11.02
N ALA A 823 43.12 -19.13 11.38
CA ALA A 823 43.00 -17.82 10.74
C ALA A 823 44.11 -16.92 11.29
N PRO A 824 44.82 -16.15 10.45
CA PRO A 824 45.61 -15.01 10.92
C PRO A 824 44.76 -14.10 11.81
N LEU A 825 45.37 -13.43 12.81
CA LEU A 825 44.66 -12.55 13.76
C LEU A 825 43.70 -11.56 13.08
N ASN A 826 44.07 -11.04 11.91
CA ASN A 826 43.21 -10.14 11.13
C ASN A 826 41.94 -10.82 10.61
N GLN A 827 42.02 -12.08 10.19
CA GLN A 827 40.84 -12.85 9.75
C GLN A 827 39.90 -13.17 10.92
N ALA A 828 40.43 -13.41 12.12
CA ALA A 828 39.60 -13.61 13.32
C ALA A 828 38.81 -12.34 13.68
N ARG A 829 39.43 -11.16 13.56
CA ARG A 829 38.76 -9.86 13.79
C ARG A 829 37.64 -9.60 12.79
N VAL A 830 37.88 -9.84 11.50
CA VAL A 830 36.88 -9.59 10.45
C VAL A 830 35.60 -10.40 10.67
N ARG A 831 35.66 -11.62 11.24
CA ARG A 831 34.45 -12.42 11.54
C ARG A 831 33.49 -11.74 12.52
N LEU A 832 34.04 -10.95 13.43
CA LEU A 832 33.30 -10.27 14.50
C LEU A 832 32.88 -8.85 14.08
N GLN A 833 33.27 -8.41 12.88
CA GLN A 833 32.90 -7.12 12.33
C GLN A 833 31.43 -7.10 11.94
N VAL A 834 30.74 -6.02 12.32
CA VAL A 834 29.31 -5.81 12.06
C VAL A 834 29.19 -4.45 11.38
N ASP A 835 29.34 -4.42 10.04
CA ASP A 835 29.21 -3.20 9.22
C ASP A 835 29.07 -3.52 7.71
N ALA A 836 29.14 -2.49 6.86
CA ALA A 836 29.02 -2.59 5.39
C ALA A 836 30.07 -3.48 4.71
N GLN A 837 31.15 -3.88 5.40
CA GLN A 837 32.18 -4.76 4.83
C GLN A 837 31.96 -6.24 5.20
N ASN A 838 31.18 -6.53 6.25
CA ASN A 838 30.78 -7.88 6.65
C ASN A 838 29.29 -7.90 7.01
N VAL A 839 28.49 -8.33 6.05
CA VAL A 839 27.02 -8.41 6.20
C VAL A 839 26.52 -9.83 6.49
N LEU A 840 27.41 -10.77 6.83
CA LEU A 840 26.98 -12.15 7.13
C LEU A 840 26.01 -12.23 8.33
N PRO A 841 26.16 -11.42 9.40
CA PRO A 841 25.15 -11.38 10.47
C PRO A 841 23.78 -10.92 10.00
N TRP A 842 23.72 -9.94 9.08
CA TRP A 842 22.46 -9.50 8.45
C TRP A 842 21.86 -10.60 7.58
N ALA A 843 22.69 -11.37 6.87
CA ALA A 843 22.22 -12.52 6.11
C ALA A 843 21.57 -13.55 7.04
N SER A 844 22.19 -13.86 8.20
CA SER A 844 21.58 -14.75 9.20
C SER A 844 20.24 -14.23 9.72
N VAL A 845 20.12 -12.93 10.02
CA VAL A 845 18.85 -12.30 10.41
C VAL A 845 17.82 -12.44 9.30
N ALA A 846 18.18 -12.14 8.06
CA ALA A 846 17.28 -12.23 6.92
C ALA A 846 16.79 -13.68 6.70
N MET A 847 17.67 -14.69 6.81
CA MET A 847 17.29 -16.11 6.67
C MET A 847 16.32 -16.56 7.76
N LEU A 848 16.56 -16.14 9.02
CA LEU A 848 15.67 -16.45 10.14
C LEU A 848 14.32 -15.75 9.99
N PHE A 849 14.32 -14.46 9.64
CA PHE A 849 13.10 -13.68 9.44
C PHE A 849 12.26 -14.20 8.26
N SER A 850 12.91 -14.70 7.21
CA SER A 850 12.25 -15.28 6.05
C SER A 850 11.79 -16.73 6.24
N GLY A 851 12.21 -17.41 7.31
CA GLY A 851 12.02 -18.84 7.48
C GLY A 851 12.74 -19.70 6.43
N ILE A 852 13.85 -19.21 5.85
CA ILE A 852 14.65 -19.95 4.87
C ILE A 852 15.59 -20.90 5.63
N SER A 853 15.01 -21.99 6.12
CA SER A 853 15.73 -22.95 6.96
C SER A 853 15.55 -24.41 6.55
N LYS A 854 14.59 -24.68 5.68
CA LYS A 854 14.18 -26.03 5.27
C LYS A 854 14.07 -26.10 3.75
N THR A 855 15.13 -26.58 3.10
CA THR A 855 14.96 -27.18 1.77
C THR A 855 14.90 -28.69 1.94
N PRO A 856 14.17 -29.43 1.08
CA PRO A 856 14.16 -30.89 1.10
C PRO A 856 15.55 -31.53 0.94
N ALA A 857 16.59 -30.76 0.55
CA ALA A 857 17.91 -31.25 0.17
C ALA A 857 19.01 -31.05 1.22
N SER A 858 18.81 -30.23 2.26
CA SER A 858 19.87 -29.89 3.21
C SER A 858 19.25 -29.54 4.56
N GLY A 859 19.66 -30.23 5.64
CA GLY A 859 19.01 -30.22 6.97
C GLY A 859 18.80 -28.86 7.65
N ASP A 860 18.36 -28.89 8.91
CA ASP A 860 17.95 -27.69 9.67
C ASP A 860 19.11 -26.69 9.91
N PHE A 861 19.09 -25.56 9.17
CA PHE A 861 20.08 -24.48 9.29
C PHE A 861 19.70 -23.41 10.34
N ASP A 862 18.49 -23.43 10.91
CA ASP A 862 18.06 -22.41 11.88
C ASP A 862 18.99 -22.36 13.08
N TRP A 863 19.43 -23.54 13.54
CA TRP A 863 20.43 -23.63 14.61
C TRP A 863 21.73 -22.94 14.21
N GLN A 864 22.24 -23.13 12.99
CA GLN A 864 23.52 -22.54 12.56
C GLN A 864 23.45 -21.02 12.45
N TYR A 865 22.35 -20.47 11.92
CA TYR A 865 22.15 -19.02 11.85
C TYR A 865 22.08 -18.40 13.25
N ASN A 866 21.34 -19.03 14.16
CA ASN A 866 21.24 -18.58 15.55
C ASN A 866 22.60 -18.64 16.27
N GLN A 867 23.35 -19.74 16.09
CA GLN A 867 24.68 -19.87 16.68
C GLN A 867 25.67 -18.85 16.11
N HIS A 868 25.60 -18.56 14.81
CA HIS A 868 26.44 -17.55 14.20
C HIS A 868 26.18 -16.17 14.82
N ILE A 869 24.92 -15.70 14.84
CA ILE A 869 24.58 -14.41 15.44
C ILE A 869 24.95 -14.39 16.92
N ALA A 870 24.64 -15.45 17.67
CA ALA A 870 24.99 -15.57 19.08
C ALA A 870 26.49 -15.46 19.31
N SER A 871 27.33 -16.15 18.53
CA SER A 871 28.79 -16.11 18.66
C SER A 871 29.38 -14.72 18.42
N VAL A 872 28.82 -13.96 17.47
CA VAL A 872 29.22 -12.57 17.22
C VAL A 872 28.79 -11.70 18.41
N LEU A 873 27.53 -11.77 18.82
CA LEU A 873 27.01 -10.94 19.91
C LEU A 873 27.65 -11.26 21.27
N ASP A 874 27.96 -12.53 21.56
CA ASP A 874 28.67 -12.94 22.77
C ASP A 874 30.08 -12.36 22.81
N ALA A 875 30.77 -12.31 21.67
CA ALA A 875 32.08 -11.64 21.60
C ALA A 875 31.96 -10.13 21.90
N TRP A 876 30.92 -9.47 21.38
CA TRP A 876 30.70 -8.03 21.64
C TRP A 876 30.26 -7.73 23.08
N ARG A 877 29.45 -8.62 23.67
CA ARG A 877 28.80 -8.43 24.97
C ARG A 877 29.61 -8.97 26.16
N ASP A 878 30.34 -10.07 25.98
CA ASP A 878 30.97 -10.83 27.06
C ASP A 878 32.51 -10.88 26.94
N THR A 879 33.10 -9.91 26.23
CA THR A 879 34.56 -9.82 26.11
C THR A 879 35.20 -9.49 27.48
N ASN A 880 36.16 -10.32 27.89
CA ASN A 880 37.00 -10.05 29.06
C ASN A 880 38.19 -9.12 28.72
N ASP A 881 38.36 -8.78 27.44
CA ASP A 881 39.44 -7.93 26.99
C ASP A 881 39.09 -6.47 27.27
N LEU A 882 39.87 -5.85 28.14
CA LEU A 882 39.78 -4.42 28.40
C LEU A 882 40.44 -3.64 27.27
N CYS A 883 39.83 -2.54 26.85
CA CYS A 883 40.35 -1.70 25.75
C CYS A 883 41.71 -1.01 26.05
N SER A 884 42.32 -1.29 27.21
CA SER A 884 43.71 -0.94 27.54
C SER A 884 44.75 -1.80 26.81
N ASP A 885 44.37 -2.99 26.32
CA ASP A 885 45.23 -3.86 25.50
C ASP A 885 44.86 -3.71 24.02
N VAL A 886 45.69 -3.00 23.25
CA VAL A 886 45.40 -2.53 21.88
C VAL A 886 45.35 -3.68 20.84
N SER A 887 45.39 -4.95 21.28
CA SER A 887 45.64 -6.09 20.43
C SER A 887 44.40 -6.96 20.08
N ILE A 888 43.24 -6.83 20.73
CA ILE A 888 42.07 -7.70 20.46
C ILE A 888 40.70 -6.97 20.57
N PRO A 889 40.07 -6.54 19.45
CA PRO A 889 38.65 -6.14 19.41
C PRO A 889 37.71 -7.33 19.09
N PRO A 890 36.44 -7.33 19.55
CA PRO A 890 35.80 -6.34 20.41
C PRO A 890 36.35 -6.37 21.85
N CYS A 891 36.46 -5.19 22.46
CA CYS A 891 36.86 -4.99 23.85
C CYS A 891 35.81 -4.17 24.59
N GLN A 892 35.88 -4.12 25.92
CA GLN A 892 35.00 -3.27 26.72
C GLN A 892 35.76 -2.23 27.52
N THR A 893 35.14 -1.06 27.70
CA THR A 893 35.65 -0.04 28.61
C THR A 893 35.51 -0.52 30.07
N PRO A 894 36.55 -0.42 30.91
CA PRO A 894 36.52 -0.98 32.26
C PRO A 894 35.43 -0.42 33.18
N THR A 895 34.98 0.82 32.96
CA THR A 895 34.06 1.54 33.86
C THR A 895 32.61 1.55 33.40
N SER A 896 32.33 1.76 32.10
CA SER A 896 30.95 1.85 31.58
C SER A 896 30.47 0.61 30.83
N GLY A 897 31.33 -0.40 30.61
CA GLY A 897 30.98 -1.58 29.82
C GLY A 897 30.62 -1.28 28.36
N PHE A 898 31.05 -0.13 27.82
CA PHE A 898 30.85 0.23 26.43
C PHE A 898 31.67 -0.69 25.52
N ALA A 899 31.01 -1.35 24.58
CA ALA A 899 31.62 -2.27 23.64
C ALA A 899 32.29 -1.51 22.50
N TYR A 900 33.55 -1.80 22.26
CA TYR A 900 34.39 -1.08 21.33
C TYR A 900 34.98 -2.03 20.29
N PHE A 901 34.94 -1.62 19.02
CA PHE A 901 35.55 -2.38 17.93
C PHE A 901 36.36 -1.47 17.00
N GLY A 902 37.69 -1.59 17.03
CA GLY A 902 38.59 -0.84 16.14
C GLY A 902 39.61 -1.76 15.47
N VAL A 903 39.67 -1.72 14.14
CA VAL A 903 40.58 -2.53 13.30
C VAL A 903 41.57 -1.62 12.59
N ASP A 904 42.80 -1.50 13.12
CA ASP A 904 43.90 -0.70 12.58
C ASP A 904 43.61 0.82 12.42
N THR A 905 44.66 1.61 12.55
CA THR A 905 44.73 3.08 12.58
C THR A 905 44.04 3.81 11.41
N ARG A 906 43.68 3.12 10.32
CA ARG A 906 42.98 3.71 9.15
C ARG A 906 41.46 3.47 9.12
N ALA A 907 40.92 2.51 9.86
CA ALA A 907 39.49 2.20 9.89
C ALA A 907 38.81 2.56 11.23
N ASN A 908 39.48 3.37 12.06
CA ASN A 908 38.98 3.83 13.35
C ASN A 908 37.83 4.87 13.27
N VAL A 909 37.36 5.21 12.07
CA VAL A 909 36.49 6.38 11.82
C VAL A 909 35.03 6.17 12.29
N ALA A 910 34.68 5.01 12.85
CA ALA A 910 33.28 4.61 13.01
C ALA A 910 33.00 3.67 14.21
N VAL A 911 33.69 3.83 15.35
CA VAL A 911 33.50 2.95 16.52
C VAL A 911 32.03 2.91 16.95
N ASN A 912 31.43 4.09 17.10
CA ASN A 912 30.04 4.22 17.48
C ASN A 912 29.10 3.62 16.42
N GLY A 913 29.44 3.74 15.12
CA GLY A 913 28.68 3.13 14.03
C GLY A 913 28.64 1.60 14.10
N LYS A 914 29.79 0.96 14.31
CA LYS A 914 29.87 -0.50 14.48
C LYS A 914 29.16 -0.98 15.74
N ASN A 915 29.27 -0.21 16.83
CA ASN A 915 28.52 -0.49 18.05
C ASN A 915 27.00 -0.37 17.81
N ALA A 916 26.52 0.68 17.16
CA ALA A 916 25.10 0.85 16.80
C ALA A 916 24.59 -0.28 15.89
N ALA A 917 25.42 -0.77 14.97
CA ALA A 917 25.09 -1.93 14.14
C ALA A 917 24.98 -3.23 14.97
N ALA A 918 25.88 -3.45 15.93
CA ALA A 918 25.81 -4.57 16.87
C ALA A 918 24.58 -4.48 17.81
N GLN A 919 24.21 -3.27 18.26
CA GLN A 919 22.98 -3.01 19.02
C GLN A 919 21.74 -3.43 18.23
N LEU A 920 21.63 -2.98 16.97
CA LEU A 920 20.50 -3.33 16.10
C LEU A 920 20.45 -4.84 15.84
N LEU A 921 21.61 -5.46 15.60
CA LEU A 921 21.71 -6.91 15.43
C LEU A 921 21.21 -7.66 16.67
N ALA A 922 21.58 -7.20 17.88
CA ALA A 922 21.10 -7.77 19.14
C ALA A 922 19.58 -7.61 19.30
N ALA A 923 19.03 -6.44 18.97
CA ALA A 923 17.59 -6.19 19.02
C ALA A 923 16.82 -7.08 18.02
N MET A 924 17.30 -7.20 16.78
CA MET A 924 16.72 -8.06 15.75
C MET A 924 16.75 -9.53 16.18
N HIS A 925 17.89 -10.00 16.71
CA HIS A 925 18.01 -11.38 17.17
C HIS A 925 17.11 -11.67 18.37
N ALA A 926 17.04 -10.75 19.33
CA ALA A 926 16.11 -10.86 20.46
C ALA A 926 14.65 -10.97 19.99
N GLN A 927 14.24 -10.15 19.02
CA GLN A 927 12.90 -10.20 18.43
C GLN A 927 12.61 -11.55 17.77
N LEU A 928 13.57 -12.08 16.99
CA LEU A 928 13.43 -13.37 16.31
C LEU A 928 13.38 -14.54 17.30
N LEU A 929 14.26 -14.56 18.32
CA LEU A 929 14.25 -15.56 19.38
C LEU A 929 12.94 -15.55 20.17
N GLU A 930 12.45 -14.37 20.55
CA GLU A 930 11.17 -14.25 21.24
C GLU A 930 10.01 -14.73 20.38
N THR A 931 9.98 -14.36 19.09
CA THR A 931 8.94 -14.78 18.15
C THR A 931 8.95 -16.30 17.99
N ALA A 932 10.13 -16.92 17.82
CA ALA A 932 10.27 -18.37 17.73
C ALA A 932 9.83 -19.08 19.01
N ALA A 933 10.25 -18.59 20.18
CA ALA A 933 9.90 -19.19 21.47
C ALA A 933 8.38 -19.15 21.74
N ARG A 934 7.71 -18.07 21.32
CA ARG A 934 6.24 -17.94 21.41
C ARG A 934 5.50 -18.91 20.48
N LEU A 935 6.07 -19.26 19.33
CA LEU A 935 5.48 -20.21 18.38
C LEU A 935 5.62 -21.68 18.82
N GLU A 936 6.74 -22.05 19.46
CA GLU A 936 7.03 -23.45 19.82
C GLU A 936 6.35 -23.92 21.11
N ARG A 937 6.19 -23.07 22.14
CA ARG A 937 5.61 -23.45 23.44
C ARG A 937 4.83 -22.31 24.12
N PRO A 938 3.51 -22.22 23.94
CA PRO A 938 2.68 -21.27 24.67
C PRO A 938 2.69 -21.60 26.17
N GLY A 939 3.33 -20.76 27.00
CA GLY A 939 3.27 -20.82 28.47
C GLY A 939 4.56 -21.18 29.22
N THR A 940 5.65 -21.53 28.53
CA THR A 940 7.00 -21.68 29.12
C THR A 940 8.04 -21.04 28.21
N VAL A 941 7.94 -19.73 28.01
CA VAL A 941 8.82 -18.98 27.10
C VAL A 941 10.11 -18.63 27.84
N GLU A 942 11.25 -19.17 27.40
CA GLU A 942 12.57 -18.77 27.93
C GLU A 942 12.97 -17.40 27.34
N LEU A 943 12.65 -16.33 28.07
CA LEU A 943 12.89 -14.94 27.64
C LEU A 943 14.20 -14.34 28.15
N THR A 944 15.05 -15.13 28.82
CA THR A 944 16.30 -14.67 29.43
C THR A 944 17.23 -14.07 28.40
N ARG A 945 17.51 -14.80 27.31
CA ARG A 945 18.45 -14.35 26.27
C ARG A 945 17.93 -13.14 25.46
N PRO A 946 16.68 -13.11 24.97
CA PRO A 946 16.11 -11.91 24.35
C PRO A 946 16.21 -10.66 25.23
N ARG A 947 15.90 -10.80 26.52
CA ARG A 947 16.00 -9.70 27.50
C ARG A 947 17.44 -9.22 27.65
N GLU A 948 18.40 -10.12 27.85
CA GLU A 948 19.82 -9.75 27.98
C GLU A 948 20.33 -8.97 26.76
N LEU A 949 19.97 -9.40 25.55
CA LEU A 949 20.37 -8.73 24.31
C LEU A 949 19.75 -7.33 24.20
N ARG A 950 18.45 -7.18 24.47
CA ARG A 950 17.75 -5.89 24.45
C ARG A 950 18.32 -4.92 25.48
N CYS A 951 18.59 -5.40 26.70
CA CYS A 951 19.10 -4.58 27.78
C CYS A 951 20.57 -4.18 27.58
N TRP A 952 21.39 -5.07 27.03
CA TRP A 952 22.73 -4.70 26.59
C TRP A 952 22.67 -3.60 25.52
N ALA A 953 21.88 -3.80 24.46
CA ALA A 953 21.74 -2.83 23.38
C ALA A 953 21.21 -1.47 23.89
N HIS A 954 20.22 -1.48 24.79
CA HIS A 954 19.71 -0.28 25.47
C HIS A 954 20.82 0.48 26.23
N GLY A 955 21.65 -0.23 27.00
CA GLY A 955 22.77 0.38 27.72
C GLY A 955 23.82 0.99 26.79
N GLN A 956 24.13 0.33 25.67
CA GLN A 956 25.05 0.87 24.67
C GLN A 956 24.48 2.15 24.00
N LEU A 957 23.18 2.18 23.69
CA LEU A 957 22.53 3.37 23.12
C LEU A 957 22.52 4.54 24.11
N ARG A 958 22.26 4.27 25.40
CA ARG A 958 22.37 5.27 26.47
C ARG A 958 23.77 5.87 26.55
N HIS A 959 24.80 5.03 26.47
CA HIS A 959 26.19 5.50 26.43
C HIS A 959 26.44 6.42 25.23
N ILE A 960 25.94 6.05 24.04
CA ILE A 960 26.05 6.89 22.82
C ILE A 960 25.31 8.23 23.00
N THR A 961 24.18 8.23 23.70
CA THR A 961 23.28 9.40 23.80
C THR A 961 23.53 10.30 25.01
N GLY A 962 24.55 9.99 25.83
CA GLY A 962 25.07 10.91 26.85
C GLY A 962 25.32 10.30 28.22
N ASP A 963 24.89 9.06 28.46
CA ASP A 963 25.18 8.32 29.69
C ASP A 963 26.59 7.71 29.67
N ASN A 964 27.57 8.61 29.57
CA ASN A 964 28.98 8.27 29.50
C ASN A 964 29.80 9.22 30.40
N PRO A 965 31.07 8.91 30.68
CA PRO A 965 31.88 9.70 31.60
C PRO A 965 32.06 11.19 31.23
N MET A 966 31.80 11.57 29.98
CA MET A 966 31.87 12.97 29.52
C MET A 966 30.54 13.70 29.63
N GLY A 967 29.41 13.00 29.80
CA GLY A 967 28.07 13.58 29.77
C GLY A 967 27.69 14.17 28.42
N VAL A 968 28.28 13.67 27.33
CA VAL A 968 28.11 14.20 25.95
C VAL A 968 27.47 13.14 25.07
N SER A 969 26.39 13.48 24.38
CA SER A 969 25.84 12.65 23.31
C SER A 969 26.77 12.64 22.10
N PHE A 970 27.10 11.48 21.55
CA PHE A 970 27.77 11.35 20.25
C PHE A 970 26.81 11.44 19.05
N LEU A 971 25.50 11.49 19.29
CA LEU A 971 24.49 11.77 18.28
C LEU A 971 24.25 13.29 18.22
N VAL A 972 24.65 13.92 17.13
CA VAL A 972 24.57 15.38 16.98
C VAL A 972 23.12 15.87 17.09
N GLY A 973 22.88 16.85 17.95
CA GLY A 973 21.55 17.44 18.16
C GLY A 973 20.65 16.68 19.13
N TYR A 974 21.19 15.69 19.86
CA TYR A 974 20.49 14.98 20.94
C TYR A 974 21.04 15.39 22.32
N GLY A 975 20.14 15.63 23.28
CA GLY A 975 20.49 16.07 24.64
C GLY A 975 21.03 17.51 24.73
N ASP A 976 21.45 17.92 25.93
CA ASP A 976 21.94 19.29 26.20
C ASP A 976 23.40 19.51 25.75
N ALA A 977 24.17 18.42 25.63
CA ALA A 977 25.57 18.44 25.23
C ALA A 977 25.83 17.43 24.10
N TYR A 978 26.23 17.93 22.94
CA TYR A 978 26.50 17.15 21.73
C TYR A 978 27.57 17.83 20.86
N PRO A 979 28.24 17.12 19.92
CA PRO A 979 29.24 17.67 19.02
C PRO A 979 28.69 18.84 18.18
N ARG A 980 29.38 19.97 18.23
CA ARG A 980 29.08 21.19 17.46
C ARG A 980 30.05 21.41 16.32
N SER A 981 31.19 20.75 16.31
CA SER A 981 32.21 20.86 15.27
C SER A 981 32.49 19.53 14.56
N PRO A 982 31.48 18.72 14.18
CA PRO A 982 31.73 17.50 13.43
C PRO A 982 32.46 17.80 12.12
N ARG A 983 33.38 16.92 11.73
CA ARG A 983 34.11 17.03 10.46
C ARG A 983 33.17 16.70 9.31
N GLN A 984 32.59 17.74 8.72
CA GLN A 984 31.75 17.63 7.53
C GLN A 984 31.88 18.94 6.75
N ARG A 985 32.23 18.82 5.45
CA ARG A 985 32.59 19.96 4.59
C ARG A 985 31.47 20.99 4.47
N SER A 986 30.26 20.53 4.12
CA SER A 986 29.07 21.35 3.91
C SER A 986 28.53 22.00 5.19
N ALA A 987 28.60 21.32 6.33
CA ALA A 987 28.13 21.82 7.63
C ALA A 987 29.03 22.96 8.13
N ALA A 988 30.32 22.95 7.75
CA ALA A 988 31.27 24.02 8.05
C ALA A 988 31.01 25.32 7.26
N CYS A 989 30.04 25.33 6.34
CA CYS A 989 29.75 26.47 5.46
C CYS A 989 28.49 27.25 5.88
N PRO A 990 28.52 28.58 6.07
CA PRO A 990 27.34 29.38 6.44
C PRO A 990 26.20 29.33 5.40
N ALA A 991 24.97 28.97 5.82
CA ALA A 991 23.81 28.71 4.94
C ALA A 991 23.51 29.83 3.93
N ASP A 992 23.64 31.08 4.35
CA ASP A 992 23.35 32.29 3.57
C ASP A 992 24.44 32.64 2.54
N ARG A 993 25.54 31.89 2.52
CA ARG A 993 26.72 32.10 1.66
C ARG A 993 27.36 33.49 1.85
N SER A 994 27.09 34.17 2.95
CA SER A 994 27.63 35.51 3.22
C SER A 994 29.11 35.49 3.61
N LEU A 995 29.60 34.35 4.10
CA LEU A 995 30.96 34.14 4.58
C LEU A 995 31.55 32.82 4.03
N PRO A 996 32.89 32.73 3.88
CA PRO A 996 33.56 31.49 3.50
C PRO A 996 33.30 30.34 4.49
N CYS A 997 33.45 29.10 4.02
CA CYS A 997 33.43 27.93 4.87
C CYS A 997 34.53 27.98 5.94
N LEU A 998 34.23 27.51 7.14
CA LEU A 998 35.23 27.39 8.20
C LEU A 998 36.32 26.37 7.80
N PRO A 999 37.61 26.65 8.07
CA PRO A 999 38.73 25.84 7.59
C PRO A 999 38.81 24.50 8.34
N PRO A 1000 39.22 23.37 7.72
CA PRO A 1000 39.15 22.02 8.31
C PRO A 1000 39.79 21.84 9.69
N ASN A 1001 40.74 22.71 10.07
CA ASN A 1001 41.42 22.71 11.36
C ASN A 1001 40.90 23.77 12.34
N GLY A 1002 39.76 24.40 12.04
CA GLY A 1002 39.13 25.40 12.90
C GLY A 1002 38.47 24.77 14.13
N THR A 1003 38.45 25.53 15.22
CA THR A 1003 37.90 25.12 16.52
C THR A 1003 36.49 25.65 16.78
N GLN A 1004 35.96 26.47 15.87
CA GLN A 1004 34.62 27.04 16.02
C GLN A 1004 33.54 25.99 15.70
N PRO A 1005 32.37 26.08 16.34
CA PRO A 1005 31.16 25.36 15.94
C PRO A 1005 30.85 25.51 14.45
N ASN A 1006 30.32 24.45 13.84
CA ASN A 1006 29.82 24.51 12.48
C ASN A 1006 28.64 25.49 12.38
N PRO A 1007 28.56 26.31 11.31
CA PRO A 1007 27.43 27.19 11.07
C PRO A 1007 26.10 26.45 10.94
N ASN A 1008 26.13 25.24 10.36
CA ASN A 1008 24.96 24.38 10.27
C ASN A 1008 25.10 23.20 11.23
N THR A 1009 24.03 22.92 11.98
CA THR A 1009 23.99 21.73 12.85
C THR A 1009 23.78 20.50 11.99
N LEU A 1010 24.70 19.54 12.05
CA LEU A 1010 24.61 18.27 11.32
C LEU A 1010 23.75 17.27 12.12
N SER A 1011 22.50 17.62 12.37
CA SER A 1011 21.57 16.86 13.22
C SER A 1011 21.50 15.39 12.80
N GLY A 1012 21.65 14.49 13.77
CA GLY A 1012 21.59 13.05 13.59
C GLY A 1012 22.85 12.35 13.11
N ALA A 1013 23.93 13.09 12.87
CA ALA A 1013 25.22 12.46 12.61
C ALA A 1013 25.69 11.71 13.86
N LEU A 1014 25.91 10.40 13.73
CA LEU A 1014 26.61 9.61 14.74
C LEU A 1014 28.11 9.73 14.51
N VAL A 1015 28.79 10.53 15.35
CA VAL A 1015 30.24 10.73 15.19
C VAL A 1015 31.03 9.50 15.63
N GLY A 1016 32.22 9.31 15.05
CA GLY A 1016 33.05 8.13 15.25
C GLY A 1016 33.37 7.79 16.71
N GLY A 1017 33.46 8.77 17.61
CA GLY A 1017 33.63 8.56 19.04
C GLY A 1017 35.10 8.49 19.51
N TYR A 1018 35.39 7.64 20.48
CA TYR A 1018 36.69 7.60 21.16
C TYR A 1018 37.90 7.33 20.25
N LEU A 1019 39.07 7.89 20.61
CA LEU A 1019 40.36 7.62 19.96
C LEU A 1019 41.06 6.41 20.59
N LEU A 1020 41.56 5.48 19.78
CA LEU A 1020 42.38 4.33 20.21
C LEU A 1020 43.76 4.78 20.74
N GLY A 1021 44.21 4.17 21.84
CA GLY A 1021 45.59 4.30 22.34
C GLY A 1021 45.87 5.48 23.28
N SER A 1022 44.87 6.33 23.57
CA SER A 1022 44.93 7.20 24.74
C SER A 1022 44.43 6.45 25.97
N ASN A 1023 45.07 6.67 27.11
CA ASN A 1023 44.57 6.38 28.43
C ASN A 1023 43.14 6.93 28.59
N GLU A 1024 42.13 6.08 28.40
CA GLU A 1024 40.71 6.25 28.75
C GLU A 1024 40.04 7.59 28.36
N PHE A 1025 39.00 7.51 27.51
CA PHE A 1025 37.99 8.57 27.31
C PHE A 1025 38.44 9.90 26.70
N THR A 1026 39.49 9.94 25.86
CA THR A 1026 39.76 11.17 25.11
C THR A 1026 38.94 11.22 23.81
N TRP A 1027 37.98 12.15 23.79
CA TRP A 1027 37.32 12.63 22.59
C TRP A 1027 37.37 14.16 22.60
N SER A 1028 37.58 14.75 21.42
CA SER A 1028 37.56 16.20 21.26
C SER A 1028 36.62 16.57 20.12
N ASP A 1029 35.73 17.51 20.38
CA ASP A 1029 34.83 18.11 19.40
C ASP A 1029 35.59 19.10 18.50
N LEU A 1030 36.42 18.57 17.60
CA LEU A 1030 37.23 19.37 16.68
C LEU A 1030 37.10 18.80 15.27
N ARG A 1031 37.00 19.66 14.26
CA ARG A 1031 36.97 19.22 12.84
C ARG A 1031 38.29 18.58 12.38
N SER A 1032 39.39 18.87 13.07
CA SER A 1032 40.68 18.20 12.86
C SER A 1032 40.70 16.77 13.41
N ASN A 1033 39.76 16.39 14.28
CA ASN A 1033 39.60 15.03 14.77
C ASN A 1033 38.89 14.16 13.73
N VAL A 1034 39.63 13.74 12.70
CA VAL A 1034 39.10 12.96 11.57
C VAL A 1034 38.54 11.59 11.98
N ILE A 1035 39.01 11.05 13.10
CA ILE A 1035 38.61 9.72 13.58
C ILE A 1035 37.34 9.84 14.42
N GLY A 1036 37.37 10.68 15.47
CA GLY A 1036 36.30 10.72 16.45
C GLY A 1036 35.14 11.66 16.12
N ASN A 1037 35.30 12.54 15.13
CA ASN A 1037 34.29 13.58 14.82
C ASN A 1037 33.75 13.54 13.38
N THR A 1038 34.07 12.50 12.61
CA THR A 1038 33.47 12.22 11.30
C THR A 1038 32.26 11.30 11.49
N ALA A 1039 31.25 11.41 10.62
CA ALA A 1039 30.08 10.54 10.63
C ALA A 1039 29.76 10.07 9.20
N GLY A 1040 29.47 8.78 9.02
CA GLY A 1040 29.04 8.19 7.75
C GLY A 1040 27.58 7.72 7.73
N ILE A 1041 27.03 7.57 6.52
CA ILE A 1041 25.65 7.08 6.34
C ILE A 1041 25.47 5.66 6.89
N ALA A 1042 26.47 4.78 6.68
CA ALA A 1042 26.46 3.42 7.19
C ALA A 1042 26.51 3.40 8.73
N ASP A 1043 27.24 4.32 9.35
CA ASP A 1043 27.40 4.42 10.80
C ASP A 1043 26.08 4.81 11.49
N SER A 1044 25.31 5.68 10.83
CA SER A 1044 24.06 6.20 11.39
C SER A 1044 22.83 5.35 11.03
N ALA A 1045 22.94 4.45 10.04
CA ALA A 1045 21.81 3.68 9.50
C ALA A 1045 21.13 2.75 10.50
N SER A 1046 21.85 2.27 11.52
CA SER A 1046 21.33 1.32 12.50
C SER A 1046 20.58 1.99 13.67
N VAL A 1047 20.81 3.28 13.91
CA VAL A 1047 20.23 4.02 15.04
C VAL A 1047 18.69 4.07 14.97
N PRO A 1048 18.05 4.39 13.83
CA PRO A 1048 16.58 4.42 13.76
C PRO A 1048 15.95 3.07 14.08
N GLY A 1049 16.52 1.97 13.56
CA GLY A 1049 16.03 0.62 13.81
C GLY A 1049 16.14 0.22 15.28
N MET A 1050 17.25 0.59 15.94
CA MET A 1050 17.46 0.29 17.35
C MET A 1050 16.49 1.09 18.23
N ALA A 1051 16.29 2.37 17.92
CA ALA A 1051 15.30 3.20 18.60
C ALA A 1051 13.87 2.66 18.42
N ALA A 1052 13.52 2.21 17.20
CA ALA A 1052 12.21 1.61 16.91
C ALA A 1052 11.99 0.31 17.70
N ALA A 1053 13.03 -0.50 17.86
CA ALA A 1053 12.97 -1.70 18.70
C ALA A 1053 12.67 -1.37 20.17
N LEU A 1054 13.24 -0.28 20.70
CA LEU A 1054 12.97 0.17 22.08
C LEU A 1054 11.56 0.75 22.23
N VAL A 1055 11.08 1.55 21.28
CA VAL A 1055 9.70 2.07 21.26
C VAL A 1055 8.72 0.90 21.27
N GLN A 1056 8.93 -0.08 20.38
CA GLN A 1056 8.09 -1.28 20.31
C GLN A 1056 8.14 -2.11 21.61
N LEU A 1057 9.31 -2.24 22.23
CA LEU A 1057 9.45 -2.92 23.52
C LEU A 1057 8.70 -2.16 24.62
N ALA A 1058 8.94 -0.85 24.76
CA ALA A 1058 8.30 -0.02 25.78
C ALA A 1058 6.78 -0.08 25.66
N ALA A 1059 6.24 0.00 24.45
CA ALA A 1059 4.81 -0.14 24.18
C ALA A 1059 4.23 -1.50 24.61
N SER A 1060 5.06 -2.54 24.66
CA SER A 1060 4.65 -3.90 25.04
C SER A 1060 4.76 -4.21 26.54
N LEU A 1061 5.45 -3.36 27.32
CA LEU A 1061 5.64 -3.59 28.75
C LEU A 1061 4.42 -3.09 29.55
N PRO A 1062 3.95 -3.84 30.56
CA PRO A 1062 2.93 -3.34 31.48
C PRO A 1062 3.41 -2.08 32.23
N GLU A 1063 2.49 -1.21 32.63
CA GLU A 1063 2.80 0.05 33.33
C GLU A 1063 3.62 -0.15 34.62
N TYR A 1064 3.43 -1.27 35.32
CA TYR A 1064 4.20 -1.63 36.53
C TYR A 1064 5.56 -2.30 36.22
N CYS A 1065 5.94 -2.41 34.94
CA CYS A 1065 7.17 -3.02 34.46
C CYS A 1065 8.02 -2.00 33.70
N PRO A 1066 8.60 -1.00 34.38
CA PRO A 1066 9.50 -0.06 33.73
C PRO A 1066 10.74 -0.79 33.17
N MET A 1067 11.42 -0.16 32.20
CA MET A 1067 12.58 -0.76 31.54
C MET A 1067 13.68 -1.21 32.51
N ALA A 1068 13.85 -0.54 33.65
CA ALA A 1068 14.78 -0.94 34.71
C ALA A 1068 14.43 -2.31 35.31
N ASP A 1069 13.14 -2.56 35.62
CA ASP A 1069 12.66 -3.81 36.19
C ASP A 1069 12.66 -4.93 35.15
N TYR A 1070 12.34 -4.60 33.89
CA TYR A 1070 12.52 -5.52 32.76
C TYR A 1070 13.98 -5.97 32.66
N CYS A 1071 14.94 -5.04 32.70
CA CYS A 1071 16.36 -5.38 32.61
C CYS A 1071 16.93 -6.08 33.84
N ALA A 1072 16.36 -5.84 35.02
CA ALA A 1072 16.66 -6.59 36.23
C ALA A 1072 16.04 -8.01 36.24
N GLY A 1073 15.18 -8.32 35.25
CA GLY A 1073 14.50 -9.61 35.16
C GLY A 1073 13.36 -9.78 36.16
N LEU A 1074 12.84 -8.67 36.69
CA LEU A 1074 11.76 -8.65 37.67
C LEU A 1074 10.38 -8.76 37.02
N CYS A 1075 10.28 -8.44 35.72
CA CYS A 1075 9.03 -8.49 34.95
C CYS A 1075 9.28 -8.63 33.43
N TYR A 1076 8.22 -8.93 32.69
CA TYR A 1076 8.15 -9.18 31.23
C TYR A 1076 6.80 -8.71 30.67
N PRO A 1077 6.65 -8.57 29.32
CA PRO A 1077 5.40 -8.14 28.67
C PRO A 1077 4.12 -8.82 29.17
N ASP A 1078 4.17 -10.13 29.42
CA ASP A 1078 3.01 -10.94 29.81
C ASP A 1078 2.93 -11.25 31.31
N SER A 1079 3.63 -10.48 32.16
CA SER A 1079 3.60 -10.72 33.60
C SER A 1079 2.17 -10.52 34.15
N PRO A 1080 1.73 -11.30 35.16
CA PRO A 1080 0.52 -10.97 35.89
C PRO A 1080 0.79 -9.76 36.80
N ALA A 1081 -0.23 -8.91 36.98
CA ALA A 1081 -0.13 -7.79 37.91
C ALA A 1081 0.24 -8.28 39.32
N PRO A 1082 1.19 -7.62 40.01
CA PRO A 1082 1.52 -7.99 41.38
C PRO A 1082 0.28 -7.87 42.29
N PRO A 1083 0.12 -8.76 43.29
CA PRO A 1083 -1.00 -8.67 44.22
C PRO A 1083 -0.97 -7.31 44.95
N PRO A 1084 -2.14 -6.70 45.23
CA PRO A 1084 -2.18 -5.42 45.92
C PRO A 1084 -1.47 -5.51 47.28
N PRO A 1085 -0.77 -4.44 47.71
CA PRO A 1085 -0.07 -4.44 48.98
C PRO A 1085 -1.03 -4.78 50.12
N SER A 1086 -0.59 -5.66 51.01
CA SER A 1086 -1.35 -6.01 52.22
C SER A 1086 -1.62 -4.72 53.00
N PRO A 1087 -2.85 -4.49 53.51
CA PRO A 1087 -3.10 -3.35 54.37
C PRO A 1087 -2.12 -3.39 55.54
N PRO A 1088 -1.57 -2.23 55.98
CA PRO A 1088 -0.65 -2.19 57.10
C PRO A 1088 -1.32 -2.81 58.34
N PRO A 1089 -0.58 -3.57 59.16
CA PRO A 1089 -1.14 -4.19 60.35
C PRO A 1089 -1.71 -3.12 61.30
N PRO A 1090 -2.82 -3.42 61.99
CA PRO A 1090 -3.53 -2.47 62.85
C PRO A 1090 -2.71 -1.99 64.04
#